data_AF-A0A811LHE3-F1
#
_entry.id   AF-A0A811LHE3-F1
#
_cell.length_a   1.000
_cell.length_b   1.000
_cell.length_c   1.000
_cell.angle_alpha   90.00
_cell.angle_beta   90.00
_cell.angle_gamma   90.00
#
_symmetry.space_group_name_H-M   'P 1'
#
loop_
_entity.id
_entity.type
_entity.pdbx_description
1 polymer ?
#
loop_
_entity_poly.entity_id
_entity_poly.type
_entity_poly.pdbx_seq_one_letter_code
_entity_poly.pdbx_strand_id
1 'polypeptide(L)'
;MANTMSSVILEGLNSEPFDMNLTSLSLESLSNQKLLQTLSDVLVWIQGTETVDIRSESPEETAIRILNTLRILKYPPPRDIEQMQAWRLDLLEGQKQAVYPILEWIFNDIDRLKERVYLANYLTITDIPIEEQSPDVQQLMGKVQQKMQEFKTLHSKIVEIRSDFVHAEDIRSDLKTMYEEKEQIIRSIGRSKQRVSHRQNIKNELELAKRYRQVSEKYNDLVFQQEEQRNALIHAEQRAQRLRRLLNDAQKEREMMDPTKLIQKFKQELDVNKYLVNEKLKNDKEELLKGISLVNKILSTAQVNQEDIKNMTQQIDSLNQEIKETLLERDKTDEDQEDKLGIYRHQKTGVQRRKAAVADKLNSLRQELSYLEATVAQKKKDIMQKTGIEEFITSAQFKKYINVVRTKTNTYKKKKMEIESLTSEMNILQRTADILSKNWEDLREQLESDGRGIIEDEEVNVMERPKTAKPQNTNLNELKEMVKELSDQLVQKREEIAQLSQQVQNISSERKKENESIMEMKKTIKEFRENHTHQKENLDKEIKDLQKTNTELQDKKEKLAKEIDRYEWFQETVNKSEGEEDLIRIMERQKAEALSHVERIDNELQRFNNLSDPSEQIVMWKSLIELYSLKLDIINQKKGSDHPIGD
;
A
#
# COMPACT_ATOMS: atom_id res chain seq x y z
N MET A 1 -13.99 26.96 -35.41
CA MET A 1 -15.44 26.66 -35.37
C MET A 1 -16.06 26.61 -36.77
N ALA A 2 -15.80 27.56 -37.68
CA ALA A 2 -16.31 27.47 -39.07
C ALA A 2 -15.82 26.22 -39.85
N ASN A 3 -14.55 25.81 -39.66
CA ASN A 3 -14.01 24.62 -40.33
C ASN A 3 -14.60 23.29 -39.83
N THR A 4 -15.03 23.22 -38.58
CA THR A 4 -15.67 22.01 -38.02
C THR A 4 -17.12 21.89 -38.49
N MET A 5 -17.87 23.00 -38.53
CA MET A 5 -19.23 23.03 -39.10
C MET A 5 -19.25 22.58 -40.56
N SER A 6 -18.30 23.07 -41.34
CA SER A 6 -18.16 22.72 -42.76
C SER A 6 -17.84 21.23 -42.96
N SER A 7 -17.07 20.62 -42.05
CA SER A 7 -16.70 19.20 -42.12
C SER A 7 -17.89 18.26 -41.92
N VAL A 8 -18.76 18.53 -40.94
CA VAL A 8 -19.94 17.70 -40.64
C VAL A 8 -20.95 17.78 -41.79
N ILE A 9 -21.14 18.97 -42.37
CA ILE A 9 -22.01 19.17 -43.53
C ILE A 9 -21.46 18.44 -44.76
N LEU A 10 -20.14 18.47 -44.99
CA LEU A 10 -19.50 17.74 -46.08
C LEU A 10 -19.64 16.23 -45.92
N GLU A 11 -19.43 15.73 -44.71
CA GLU A 11 -19.57 14.30 -44.40
C GLU A 11 -21.02 13.83 -44.62
N GLY A 12 -22.00 14.59 -44.13
CA GLY A 12 -23.42 14.28 -44.30
C GLY A 12 -23.95 14.40 -45.74
N LEU A 13 -23.45 15.35 -46.54
CA LEU A 13 -23.83 15.50 -47.96
C LEU A 13 -23.10 14.53 -48.89
N ASN A 14 -21.96 13.97 -48.46
CA ASN A 14 -21.20 12.98 -49.21
C ASN A 14 -21.55 11.53 -48.83
N SER A 15 -22.22 11.32 -47.70
CA SER A 15 -22.77 10.02 -47.31
C SER A 15 -24.08 9.71 -48.07
N GLU A 16 -24.41 8.42 -48.20
CA GLU A 16 -25.69 7.96 -48.75
C GLU A 16 -26.85 8.65 -47.99
N PRO A 17 -27.82 9.27 -48.69
CA PRO A 17 -28.27 9.05 -50.07
C PRO A 17 -28.03 10.23 -51.03
N PHE A 18 -27.21 11.22 -50.67
CA PHE A 18 -27.01 12.43 -51.48
C PHE A 18 -25.81 12.31 -52.44
N ASP A 19 -24.74 11.59 -52.06
CA ASP A 19 -23.55 11.29 -52.88
C ASP A 19 -22.99 12.47 -53.69
N MET A 20 -23.05 13.69 -53.13
CA MET A 20 -22.76 14.93 -53.85
C MET A 20 -21.27 15.16 -54.13
N ASN A 21 -20.38 14.32 -53.58
CA ASN A 21 -18.91 14.36 -53.74
C ASN A 21 -18.31 15.78 -53.64
N LEU A 22 -18.81 16.57 -52.68
CA LEU A 22 -18.41 17.96 -52.47
C LEU A 22 -17.08 18.02 -51.71
N THR A 23 -16.21 18.95 -52.14
CA THR A 23 -15.01 19.37 -51.42
C THR A 23 -15.31 20.65 -50.64
N SER A 24 -14.57 20.98 -49.59
CA SER A 24 -14.80 22.22 -48.79
C SER A 24 -14.85 23.49 -49.66
N LEU A 25 -14.02 23.56 -50.71
CA LEU A 25 -14.03 24.66 -51.66
C LEU A 25 -15.28 24.69 -52.55
N SER A 26 -15.81 23.52 -52.94
CA SER A 26 -17.01 23.45 -53.77
C SER A 26 -18.27 23.78 -52.95
N LEU A 27 -18.34 23.35 -51.69
CA LEU A 27 -19.41 23.72 -50.74
C LEU A 27 -19.45 25.25 -50.49
N GLU A 28 -18.29 25.89 -50.36
CA GLU A 28 -18.20 27.34 -50.25
C GLU A 28 -18.55 28.07 -51.57
N SER A 29 -18.41 27.42 -52.72
CA SER A 29 -18.75 28.01 -54.02
C SER A 29 -20.23 27.86 -54.43
N LEU A 30 -21.05 27.14 -53.66
CA LEU A 30 -22.47 26.95 -53.97
C LEU A 30 -23.23 28.29 -53.95
N SER A 31 -24.02 28.52 -55.01
CA SER A 31 -24.96 29.66 -55.09
C SER A 31 -26.09 29.49 -54.07
N ASN A 32 -26.58 30.59 -53.50
CA ASN A 32 -27.63 30.59 -52.48
C ASN A 32 -28.90 29.82 -52.88
N GLN A 33 -29.32 29.88 -54.15
CA GLN A 33 -30.47 29.10 -54.65
C GLN A 33 -30.22 27.59 -54.63
N LYS A 34 -29.01 27.16 -55.02
CA LYS A 34 -28.60 25.75 -54.94
C LYS A 34 -28.50 25.30 -53.49
N LEU A 35 -28.01 26.16 -52.60
CA LEU A 35 -27.93 25.85 -51.17
C LEU A 35 -29.32 25.68 -50.53
N LEU A 36 -30.29 26.51 -50.93
CA LEU A 36 -31.68 26.38 -50.50
C LEU A 36 -32.31 25.09 -51.06
N GLN A 37 -31.98 24.71 -52.31
CA GLN A 37 -32.38 23.41 -52.88
C GLN A 37 -31.81 22.24 -52.10
N THR A 38 -30.51 22.28 -51.76
CA THR A 38 -29.91 21.22 -50.93
C THR A 38 -30.56 21.13 -49.56
N LEU A 39 -30.93 22.25 -48.94
CA LEU A 39 -31.67 22.24 -47.67
C LEU A 39 -33.07 21.65 -47.85
N SER A 40 -33.78 22.01 -48.93
CA SER A 40 -35.09 21.47 -49.24
C SER A 40 -35.03 19.96 -49.48
N ASP A 41 -34.04 19.48 -50.24
CA ASP A 41 -33.84 18.05 -50.53
C ASP A 41 -33.52 17.27 -49.25
N VAL A 42 -32.69 17.84 -48.37
CA VAL A 42 -32.37 17.26 -47.05
C VAL A 42 -33.61 17.19 -46.16
N LEU A 43 -34.43 18.24 -46.13
CA LEU A 43 -35.67 18.24 -45.33
C LEU A 43 -36.72 17.26 -45.88
N VAL A 44 -36.87 17.20 -47.20
CA VAL A 44 -37.76 16.25 -47.88
C VAL A 44 -37.32 14.80 -47.61
N TRP A 45 -36.01 14.54 -47.63
CA TRP A 45 -35.47 13.23 -47.30
C TRP A 45 -35.79 12.79 -45.87
N ILE A 46 -35.69 13.68 -44.88
CA ILE A 46 -36.05 13.38 -43.49
C ILE A 46 -37.57 13.12 -43.38
N GLN A 47 -38.38 13.80 -44.19
CA GLN A 47 -39.84 13.65 -44.21
C GLN A 47 -40.33 12.43 -45.00
N GLY A 48 -39.55 11.90 -45.93
CA GLY A 48 -39.97 10.82 -46.82
C GLY A 48 -41.07 11.23 -47.80
N THR A 49 -41.16 12.53 -48.14
CA THR A 49 -42.14 13.07 -49.10
C THR A 49 -41.54 13.17 -50.52
N GLU A 50 -42.36 13.48 -51.52
CA GLU A 50 -41.89 13.69 -52.91
C GLU A 50 -40.92 14.89 -53.01
N THR A 51 -39.99 14.81 -53.97
CA THR A 51 -38.99 15.85 -54.23
C THR A 51 -39.64 17.13 -54.74
N VAL A 52 -39.35 18.25 -54.07
CA VAL A 52 -39.89 19.56 -54.41
C VAL A 52 -38.79 20.42 -55.02
N ASP A 53 -38.99 20.88 -56.26
CA ASP A 53 -38.12 21.88 -56.90
C ASP A 53 -38.58 23.29 -56.51
N ILE A 54 -37.71 24.05 -55.85
CA ILE A 54 -37.99 25.40 -55.37
C ILE A 54 -38.32 26.36 -56.52
N ARG A 55 -37.91 26.05 -57.76
CA ARG A 55 -38.23 26.88 -58.93
C ARG A 55 -39.70 26.83 -59.34
N SER A 56 -40.43 25.84 -58.87
CA SER A 56 -41.86 25.67 -59.15
C SER A 56 -42.78 26.29 -58.08
N GLU A 57 -42.25 26.64 -56.91
CA GLU A 57 -43.00 27.23 -55.79
C GLU A 57 -42.79 28.75 -55.71
N SER A 58 -43.75 29.47 -55.13
CA SER A 58 -43.49 30.86 -54.75
C SER A 58 -42.52 30.92 -53.55
N PRO A 59 -41.65 31.95 -53.45
CA PRO A 59 -40.68 32.07 -52.35
C PRO A 59 -41.35 32.05 -50.96
N GLU A 60 -42.58 32.58 -50.87
CA GLU A 60 -43.37 32.62 -49.64
C GLU A 60 -43.90 31.23 -49.24
N GLU A 61 -44.38 30.44 -50.21
CA GLU A 61 -44.83 29.06 -49.97
C GLU A 61 -43.67 28.14 -49.55
N THR A 62 -42.51 28.28 -50.20
CA THR A 62 -41.30 27.53 -49.83
C THR A 62 -40.83 27.88 -48.41
N ALA A 63 -40.86 29.16 -48.02
CA ALA A 63 -40.53 29.56 -46.65
C ALA A 63 -41.51 29.02 -45.62
N ILE A 64 -42.82 29.06 -45.90
CA ILE A 64 -43.84 28.51 -45.00
C ILE A 64 -43.62 27.00 -44.83
N ARG A 65 -43.32 26.28 -45.92
CA ARG A 65 -42.99 24.85 -45.89
C ARG A 65 -41.76 24.60 -45.01
N ILE A 66 -40.63 25.21 -45.33
CA ILE A 66 -39.37 25.01 -44.59
C ILE A 66 -39.55 25.38 -43.11
N LEU A 67 -40.17 26.52 -42.78
CA LEU A 67 -40.40 26.93 -41.39
C LEU A 67 -41.34 25.98 -40.64
N ASN A 68 -42.38 25.45 -41.29
CA ASN A 68 -43.25 24.44 -40.70
C ASN A 68 -42.51 23.12 -40.46
N THR A 69 -41.65 22.69 -41.38
CA THR A 69 -40.80 21.50 -41.20
C THR A 69 -39.81 21.69 -40.04
N LEU A 70 -39.15 22.85 -39.96
CA LEU A 70 -38.24 23.19 -38.86
C LEU A 70 -38.97 23.29 -37.50
N ARG A 71 -40.22 23.75 -37.50
CA ARG A 71 -41.09 23.77 -36.31
C ARG A 71 -41.41 22.34 -35.82
N ILE A 72 -41.70 21.42 -36.75
CA ILE A 72 -41.93 20.00 -36.44
C ILE A 72 -40.66 19.37 -35.86
N LEU A 73 -39.51 19.66 -36.48
CA LEU A 73 -38.19 19.23 -36.02
C LEU A 73 -37.81 19.86 -34.65
N LYS A 74 -38.47 20.96 -34.25
CA LYS A 74 -38.13 21.81 -33.09
C LYS A 74 -36.71 22.36 -33.16
N TYR A 75 -36.32 22.86 -34.31
CA TYR A 75 -35.10 23.66 -34.44
C TYR A 75 -35.23 24.93 -33.57
N PRO A 76 -34.25 25.26 -32.71
CA PRO A 76 -34.32 26.45 -31.87
C PRO A 76 -34.11 27.73 -32.71
N PRO A 77 -35.12 28.60 -32.87
CA PRO A 77 -34.91 29.86 -33.57
C PRO A 77 -34.08 30.85 -32.71
N PRO A 78 -33.49 31.88 -33.33
CA PRO A 78 -32.85 32.99 -32.62
C PRO A 78 -33.79 33.62 -31.58
N ARG A 79 -33.26 34.01 -30.42
CA ARG A 79 -34.05 34.47 -29.26
C ARG A 79 -34.61 35.89 -29.39
N ASP A 80 -34.01 36.73 -30.22
CA ASP A 80 -34.41 38.13 -30.41
C ASP A 80 -35.41 38.28 -31.58
N ILE A 81 -36.47 39.07 -31.39
CA ILE A 81 -37.58 39.24 -32.37
C ILE A 81 -37.08 39.87 -33.68
N GLU A 82 -36.17 40.85 -33.59
CA GLU A 82 -35.56 41.49 -34.76
C GLU A 82 -34.60 40.53 -35.51
N GLN A 83 -33.82 39.73 -34.76
CA GLN A 83 -32.97 38.69 -35.35
C GLN A 83 -33.78 37.55 -35.94
N MET A 84 -34.99 37.27 -35.43
CA MET A 84 -35.90 36.28 -36.01
C MET A 84 -36.47 36.76 -37.35
N GLN A 85 -36.78 38.05 -37.49
CA GLN A 85 -37.21 38.62 -38.76
C GLN A 85 -36.07 38.65 -39.77
N ALA A 86 -34.87 39.06 -39.36
CA ALA A 86 -33.66 39.00 -40.18
C ALA A 86 -33.35 37.55 -40.62
N TRP A 87 -33.37 36.59 -39.68
CA TRP A 87 -33.13 35.18 -39.98
C TRP A 87 -34.15 34.57 -40.96
N ARG A 88 -35.42 34.99 -40.91
CA ARG A 88 -36.44 34.57 -41.89
C ARG A 88 -36.12 35.12 -43.28
N LEU A 89 -35.66 36.36 -43.38
CA LEU A 89 -35.23 36.98 -44.64
C LEU A 89 -33.95 36.31 -45.17
N ASP A 90 -32.98 36.05 -44.30
CA ASP A 90 -31.73 35.37 -44.65
C ASP A 90 -31.97 33.92 -45.10
N LEU A 91 -32.97 33.24 -44.53
CA LEU A 91 -33.40 31.90 -44.95
C LEU A 91 -34.10 31.93 -46.31
N LEU A 92 -34.96 32.93 -46.56
CA LEU A 92 -35.61 33.18 -47.85
C LEU A 92 -34.60 33.44 -48.97
N GLU A 93 -33.55 34.19 -48.67
CA GLU A 93 -32.46 34.51 -49.61
C GLU A 93 -31.43 33.37 -49.77
N GLY A 94 -31.52 32.32 -48.94
CA GLY A 94 -30.60 31.18 -48.96
C GLY A 94 -29.19 31.54 -48.50
N GLN A 95 -29.07 32.48 -47.56
CA GLN A 95 -27.77 32.89 -47.04
C GLN A 95 -27.11 31.78 -46.21
N LYS A 96 -25.79 31.64 -46.39
CA LYS A 96 -24.98 30.61 -45.73
C LYS A 96 -25.04 30.69 -44.20
N GLN A 97 -25.18 31.89 -43.65
CA GLN A 97 -25.25 32.13 -42.20
C GLN A 97 -26.50 31.51 -41.56
N ALA A 98 -27.61 31.40 -42.31
CA ALA A 98 -28.85 30.79 -41.84
C ALA A 98 -28.92 29.29 -42.16
N VAL A 99 -28.43 28.86 -43.33
CA VAL A 99 -28.57 27.48 -43.80
C VAL A 99 -27.55 26.52 -43.19
N TYR A 100 -26.28 26.92 -43.01
CA TYR A 100 -25.24 26.02 -42.46
C TYR A 100 -25.54 25.54 -41.03
N PRO A 101 -26.00 26.39 -40.09
CA PRO A 101 -26.37 25.93 -38.75
C PRO A 101 -27.56 24.96 -38.75
N ILE A 102 -28.46 25.06 -39.73
CA ILE A 102 -29.60 24.15 -39.87
C ILE A 102 -29.11 22.79 -40.38
N LEU A 103 -28.27 22.78 -41.42
CA LEU A 103 -27.69 21.56 -41.98
C LEU A 103 -26.81 20.83 -40.96
N GLU A 104 -25.95 21.55 -40.25
CA GLU A 104 -25.11 20.96 -39.19
C GLU A 104 -25.98 20.33 -38.09
N TRP A 105 -27.03 21.03 -37.65
CA TRP A 105 -27.93 20.51 -36.64
C TRP A 105 -28.67 19.25 -37.11
N ILE A 106 -29.05 19.21 -38.39
CA ILE A 106 -29.66 18.04 -39.00
C ILE A 106 -28.70 16.85 -39.05
N PHE A 107 -27.47 17.07 -39.54
CA PHE A 107 -26.50 16.00 -39.75
C PHE A 107 -25.88 15.47 -38.46
N ASN A 108 -25.89 16.24 -37.36
CA ASN A 108 -25.44 15.75 -36.06
C ASN A 108 -26.37 14.67 -35.46
N ASP A 109 -27.68 14.73 -35.70
CA ASP A 109 -28.70 13.90 -35.02
C ASP A 109 -29.75 13.32 -36.00
N ILE A 110 -29.32 12.78 -37.15
CA ILE A 110 -30.23 12.35 -38.25
C ILE A 110 -31.31 11.36 -37.78
N ASP A 111 -30.94 10.30 -37.07
CA ASP A 111 -31.86 9.23 -36.69
C ASP A 111 -32.95 9.72 -35.74
N ARG A 112 -32.56 10.56 -34.79
CA ARG A 112 -33.47 11.20 -33.84
C ARG A 112 -34.47 12.13 -34.56
N LEU A 113 -34.01 12.83 -35.61
CA LEU A 113 -34.86 13.72 -36.39
C LEU A 113 -35.83 12.94 -37.29
N LYS A 114 -35.40 11.83 -37.88
CA LYS A 114 -36.28 10.91 -38.62
C LYS A 114 -37.37 10.32 -37.72
N GLU A 115 -37.01 9.83 -36.53
CA GLU A 115 -37.98 9.36 -35.54
C GLU A 115 -38.97 10.46 -35.15
N ARG A 116 -38.47 11.70 -34.97
CA ARG A 116 -39.30 12.84 -34.61
C ARG A 116 -40.31 13.21 -35.70
N VAL A 117 -39.90 13.20 -36.97
CA VAL A 117 -40.80 13.47 -38.09
C VAL A 117 -41.83 12.36 -38.23
N TYR A 118 -41.40 11.10 -38.13
CA TYR A 118 -42.31 9.96 -38.08
C TYR A 118 -43.35 10.12 -36.97
N LEU A 119 -42.93 10.46 -35.76
CA LEU A 119 -43.81 10.70 -34.63
C LEU A 119 -44.72 11.92 -34.83
N ALA A 120 -44.23 12.98 -35.47
CA ALA A 120 -45.02 14.19 -35.71
C ALA A 120 -46.23 13.90 -36.60
N ASN A 121 -46.08 13.08 -37.65
CA ASN A 121 -47.19 12.71 -38.54
C ASN A 121 -48.38 12.08 -37.79
N TYR A 122 -48.13 11.42 -36.65
CA TYR A 122 -49.16 10.77 -35.84
C TYR A 122 -49.51 11.49 -34.54
N LEU A 123 -48.71 12.47 -34.10
CA LEU A 123 -48.84 13.15 -32.81
C LEU A 123 -49.13 14.65 -32.91
N THR A 124 -49.15 15.24 -34.12
CA THR A 124 -49.63 16.62 -34.30
C THR A 124 -51.14 16.68 -34.13
N ILE A 125 -51.60 17.41 -33.11
CA ILE A 125 -53.02 17.69 -32.90
C ILE A 125 -53.42 18.80 -33.88
N THR A 126 -54.49 18.56 -34.64
CA THR A 126 -55.13 19.62 -35.43
C THR A 126 -55.91 20.51 -34.46
N ASP A 127 -55.48 21.76 -34.31
CA ASP A 127 -56.17 22.73 -33.45
C ASP A 127 -57.49 23.14 -34.13
N ILE A 128 -58.60 22.63 -33.60
CA ILE A 128 -59.96 23.02 -34.02
C ILE A 128 -60.36 24.26 -33.21
N PRO A 129 -60.67 25.40 -33.84
CA PRO A 129 -61.10 26.62 -33.16
C PRO A 129 -62.28 26.37 -32.21
N ILE A 130 -62.28 27.05 -31.06
CA ILE A 130 -63.27 26.87 -29.97
C ILE A 130 -64.71 27.10 -30.47
N GLU A 131 -64.88 27.93 -31.51
CA GLU A 131 -66.15 28.26 -32.16
C GLU A 131 -66.79 27.07 -32.89
N GLU A 132 -66.00 26.08 -33.33
CA GLU A 132 -66.47 24.88 -34.04
C GLU A 132 -66.51 23.62 -33.15
N GLN A 133 -66.22 23.78 -31.85
CA GLN A 133 -66.20 22.66 -30.90
C GLN A 133 -67.61 22.32 -30.40
N SER A 134 -68.34 21.52 -31.18
CA SER A 134 -69.55 20.84 -30.70
C SER A 134 -69.21 19.77 -29.65
N PRO A 135 -70.15 19.37 -28.77
CA PRO A 135 -69.91 18.34 -27.76
C PRO A 135 -69.46 16.99 -28.35
N ASP A 136 -69.90 16.64 -29.56
CA ASP A 136 -69.48 15.43 -30.27
C ASP A 136 -68.02 15.52 -30.76
N VAL A 137 -67.59 16.70 -31.21
CA VAL A 137 -66.19 16.98 -31.61
C VAL A 137 -65.27 16.87 -30.40
N GLN A 138 -65.69 17.34 -29.23
CA GLN A 138 -64.91 17.20 -27.98
C GLN A 138 -64.74 15.73 -27.57
N GLN A 139 -65.78 14.90 -27.70
CA GLN A 139 -65.67 13.46 -27.44
C GLN A 139 -64.71 12.76 -28.43
N LEU A 140 -64.76 13.13 -29.70
CA LEU A 140 -63.84 12.60 -30.72
C LEU A 140 -62.39 13.04 -30.47
N MET A 141 -62.16 14.31 -30.10
CA MET A 141 -60.84 14.78 -29.69
C MET A 141 -60.30 13.98 -28.49
N GLY A 142 -61.15 13.69 -27.50
CA GLY A 142 -60.78 12.83 -26.37
C GLY A 142 -60.38 11.40 -26.79
N LYS A 143 -61.13 10.79 -27.71
CA LYS A 143 -60.80 9.46 -28.27
C LYS A 143 -59.48 9.48 -29.06
N VAL A 144 -59.23 10.53 -29.85
CA VAL A 144 -57.97 10.71 -30.59
C VAL A 144 -56.80 10.84 -29.61
N GLN A 145 -56.95 11.62 -28.54
CA GLN A 145 -55.92 11.75 -27.50
C GLN A 145 -55.63 10.41 -26.80
N GLN A 146 -56.64 9.61 -26.49
CA GLN A 146 -56.46 8.27 -25.94
C GLN A 146 -55.68 7.36 -26.90
N LYS A 147 -56.04 7.36 -28.19
CA LYS A 147 -55.32 6.58 -29.21
C LYS A 147 -53.89 7.05 -29.43
N MET A 148 -53.62 8.35 -29.34
CA MET A 148 -52.26 8.89 -29.33
C MET A 148 -51.44 8.39 -28.14
N GLN A 149 -52.03 8.26 -26.94
CA GLN A 149 -51.35 7.72 -25.77
C GLN A 149 -51.05 6.22 -25.93
N GLU A 150 -52.02 5.43 -26.41
CA GLU A 150 -51.82 4.03 -26.75
C GLU A 150 -50.66 3.86 -27.76
N PHE A 151 -50.64 4.67 -28.83
CA PHE A 151 -49.56 4.68 -29.81
C PHE A 151 -48.19 4.96 -29.20
N LYS A 152 -48.06 5.96 -28.32
CA LYS A 152 -46.79 6.27 -27.64
C LYS A 152 -46.26 5.07 -26.84
N THR A 153 -47.13 4.41 -26.09
CA THR A 153 -46.73 3.26 -25.27
C THR A 153 -46.33 2.05 -26.12
N LEU A 154 -47.04 1.78 -27.21
CA LEU A 154 -46.70 0.70 -28.14
C LEU A 154 -45.41 1.00 -28.90
N HIS A 155 -45.25 2.22 -29.41
CA HIS A 155 -44.04 2.62 -30.13
C HIS A 155 -42.81 2.54 -29.24
N SER A 156 -42.89 3.02 -27.99
CA SER A 156 -41.79 2.91 -27.02
C SER A 156 -41.37 1.46 -26.80
N LYS A 157 -42.32 0.53 -26.65
CA LYS A 157 -42.03 -0.90 -26.50
C LYS A 157 -41.37 -1.50 -27.75
N ILE A 158 -41.78 -1.08 -28.94
CA ILE A 158 -41.18 -1.55 -30.21
C ILE A 158 -39.74 -1.07 -30.35
N VAL A 159 -39.44 0.18 -29.98
CA VAL A 159 -38.06 0.70 -30.01
C VAL A 159 -37.14 -0.10 -29.09
N GLU A 160 -37.60 -0.42 -27.87
CA GLU A 160 -36.87 -1.26 -26.91
C GLU A 160 -36.58 -2.67 -27.46
N ILE A 161 -37.61 -3.32 -28.04
CA ILE A 161 -37.44 -4.64 -28.67
C ILE A 161 -36.47 -4.56 -29.87
N ARG A 162 -36.48 -3.46 -30.63
CA ARG A 162 -35.58 -3.28 -31.78
C ARG A 162 -34.12 -3.14 -31.33
N SER A 163 -33.86 -2.44 -30.22
CA SER A 163 -32.50 -2.42 -29.65
C SER A 163 -32.07 -3.82 -29.21
N ASP A 164 -32.95 -4.60 -28.59
CA ASP A 164 -32.64 -5.97 -28.17
C ASP A 164 -32.34 -6.89 -29.37
N PHE A 165 -33.03 -6.68 -30.49
CA PHE A 165 -32.79 -7.43 -31.72
C PHE A 165 -31.39 -7.19 -32.30
N VAL A 166 -30.85 -5.96 -32.24
CA VAL A 166 -29.48 -5.66 -32.70
C VAL A 166 -28.46 -6.45 -31.87
N HIS A 167 -28.62 -6.46 -30.54
CA HIS A 167 -27.76 -7.26 -29.65
C HIS A 167 -27.88 -8.76 -29.95
N ALA A 168 -29.09 -9.24 -30.27
CA ALA A 168 -29.31 -10.63 -30.66
C ALA A 168 -28.62 -10.98 -32.00
N GLU A 169 -28.59 -10.06 -32.97
CA GLU A 169 -27.91 -10.28 -34.25
C GLU A 169 -26.38 -10.30 -34.08
N ASP A 170 -25.83 -9.44 -33.22
CA ASP A 170 -24.41 -9.48 -32.87
C ASP A 170 -24.02 -10.82 -32.24
N ILE A 171 -24.82 -11.30 -31.28
CA ILE A 171 -24.62 -12.64 -30.67
C ILE A 171 -24.73 -13.74 -31.73
N ARG A 172 -25.67 -13.62 -32.68
CA ARG A 172 -25.85 -14.59 -33.76
C ARG A 172 -24.65 -14.63 -34.69
N SER A 173 -24.10 -13.45 -35.03
CA SER A 173 -22.89 -13.32 -35.82
C SER A 173 -21.69 -13.93 -35.08
N ASP A 174 -21.52 -13.61 -33.79
CA ASP A 174 -20.42 -14.14 -32.98
C ASP A 174 -20.52 -15.66 -32.86
N LEU A 175 -21.70 -16.21 -32.58
CA LEU A 175 -21.94 -17.66 -32.60
C LEU A 175 -21.57 -18.28 -33.94
N LYS A 176 -21.93 -17.65 -35.06
CA LYS A 176 -21.54 -18.12 -36.39
C LYS A 176 -20.02 -18.18 -36.54
N THR A 177 -19.30 -17.15 -36.11
CA THR A 177 -17.83 -17.16 -36.14
C THR A 177 -17.25 -18.27 -35.25
N MET A 178 -17.78 -18.46 -34.03
CA MET A 178 -17.36 -19.55 -33.15
C MET A 178 -17.63 -20.94 -33.76
N TYR A 179 -18.75 -21.11 -34.48
CA TYR A 179 -19.04 -22.36 -35.20
C TYR A 179 -18.03 -22.59 -36.33
N GLU A 180 -17.69 -21.55 -37.09
CA GLU A 180 -16.67 -21.64 -38.15
C GLU A 180 -15.29 -21.98 -37.58
N GLU A 181 -14.88 -21.36 -36.48
CA GLU A 181 -13.63 -21.67 -35.76
C GLU A 181 -13.62 -23.11 -35.24
N LYS A 182 -14.73 -23.56 -34.64
CA LYS A 182 -14.89 -24.95 -34.20
C LYS A 182 -14.71 -25.92 -35.36
N GLU A 183 -15.34 -25.67 -36.50
CA GLU A 183 -15.20 -26.50 -37.71
C GLU A 183 -13.76 -26.48 -38.26
N GLN A 184 -13.07 -25.34 -38.21
CA GLN A 184 -11.66 -25.25 -38.59
C GLN A 184 -10.76 -26.07 -37.64
N ILE A 185 -11.00 -25.99 -36.33
CA ILE A 185 -10.28 -26.77 -35.32
C ILE A 185 -10.54 -28.27 -35.52
N ILE A 186 -11.80 -28.68 -35.75
CA ILE A 186 -12.16 -30.08 -36.04
C ILE A 186 -11.42 -30.57 -37.29
N ARG A 187 -11.40 -29.78 -38.37
CA ARG A 187 -10.65 -30.11 -39.60
C ARG A 187 -9.13 -30.22 -39.34
N SER A 188 -8.57 -29.35 -38.49
CA SER A 188 -7.15 -29.40 -38.09
C SER A 188 -6.83 -30.63 -37.24
N ILE A 189 -7.72 -30.97 -36.29
CA ILE A 189 -7.63 -32.19 -35.48
C ILE A 189 -7.73 -33.42 -36.38
N GLY A 190 -8.65 -33.44 -37.35
CA GLY A 190 -8.78 -34.52 -38.34
C GLY A 190 -7.48 -34.74 -39.12
N ARG A 191 -6.90 -33.67 -39.67
CA ARG A 191 -5.59 -33.70 -40.35
C ARG A 191 -4.48 -34.20 -39.42
N SER A 192 -4.49 -33.81 -38.15
CA SER A 192 -3.49 -34.23 -37.16
C SER A 192 -3.65 -35.69 -36.74
N LYS A 193 -4.89 -36.17 -36.56
CA LYS A 193 -5.19 -37.58 -36.30
C LYS A 193 -4.76 -38.47 -37.47
N GLN A 194 -4.99 -38.04 -38.71
CA GLN A 194 -4.55 -38.77 -39.90
C GLN A 194 -3.03 -38.86 -40.03
N ARG A 195 -2.27 -37.83 -39.61
CA ARG A 195 -0.80 -37.89 -39.57
C ARG A 195 -0.27 -38.88 -38.53
N VAL A 196 -1.00 -39.09 -37.43
CA VAL A 196 -0.57 -39.90 -36.30
C VAL A 196 -1.10 -41.35 -36.38
N SER A 197 -2.11 -41.62 -37.23
CA SER A 197 -2.79 -42.93 -37.33
C SER A 197 -1.92 -44.12 -37.70
N HIS A 198 -0.71 -43.89 -38.25
CA HIS A 198 0.21 -44.95 -38.66
C HIS A 198 1.10 -45.50 -37.53
N ARG A 199 1.09 -44.91 -36.33
CA ARG A 199 1.88 -45.40 -35.19
C ARG A 199 1.18 -46.55 -34.46
N GLN A 200 1.93 -47.52 -33.94
CA GLN A 200 1.39 -48.53 -33.03
C GLN A 200 1.30 -47.92 -31.61
N ASN A 201 0.27 -48.26 -30.83
CA ASN A 201 0.01 -47.71 -29.47
C ASN A 201 -0.33 -46.20 -29.36
N ILE A 202 -0.90 -45.59 -30.41
CA ILE A 202 -1.31 -44.16 -30.42
C ILE A 202 -2.19 -43.75 -29.23
N LYS A 203 -3.13 -44.61 -28.81
CA LYS A 203 -4.05 -44.28 -27.71
C LYS A 203 -3.30 -44.01 -26.41
N ASN A 204 -2.35 -44.88 -26.07
CA ASN A 204 -1.54 -44.74 -24.86
C ASN A 204 -0.55 -43.57 -24.96
N GLU A 205 0.07 -43.37 -26.14
CA GLU A 205 0.96 -42.22 -26.37
C GLU A 205 0.22 -40.88 -26.29
N LEU A 206 -1.00 -40.80 -26.82
CA LEU A 206 -1.84 -39.60 -26.76
C LEU A 206 -2.31 -39.32 -25.34
N GLU A 207 -2.67 -40.36 -24.58
CA GLU A 207 -3.01 -40.22 -23.16
C GLU A 207 -1.82 -39.73 -22.34
N LEU A 208 -0.62 -40.29 -22.57
CA LEU A 208 0.61 -39.84 -21.93
C LEU A 208 0.95 -38.38 -22.32
N ALA A 209 0.79 -38.02 -23.59
CA ALA A 209 0.99 -36.65 -24.07
C ALA A 209 -0.04 -35.67 -23.47
N LYS A 210 -1.30 -36.10 -23.30
CA LYS A 210 -2.33 -35.30 -22.61
C LYS A 210 -1.97 -35.07 -21.15
N ARG A 211 -1.54 -36.13 -20.43
CA ARG A 211 -1.08 -36.01 -19.03
C ARG A 211 0.15 -35.10 -18.94
N TYR A 212 1.13 -35.28 -19.82
CA TYR A 212 2.32 -34.43 -19.89
C TYR A 212 1.95 -32.97 -20.15
N ARG A 213 1.06 -32.69 -21.11
CA ARG A 213 0.55 -31.34 -21.38
C ARG A 213 -0.13 -30.73 -20.15
N GLN A 214 -1.02 -31.46 -19.50
CA GLN A 214 -1.72 -30.98 -18.30
C GLN A 214 -0.76 -30.68 -17.14
N VAL A 215 0.23 -31.55 -16.93
CA VAL A 215 1.27 -31.32 -15.92
C VAL A 215 2.15 -30.13 -16.30
N SER A 216 2.50 -29.98 -17.58
CA SER A 216 3.30 -28.84 -18.06
C SER A 216 2.56 -27.51 -17.98
N GLU A 217 1.26 -27.47 -18.31
CA GLU A 217 0.40 -26.29 -18.14
C GLU A 217 0.33 -25.91 -16.65
N LYS A 218 0.01 -26.87 -15.77
CA LYS A 218 0.01 -26.65 -14.32
C LYS A 218 1.36 -26.18 -13.78
N TYR A 219 2.46 -26.75 -14.28
CA TYR A 219 3.81 -26.33 -13.92
C TYR A 219 4.07 -24.89 -14.35
N ASN A 220 3.72 -24.52 -15.59
CA ASN A 220 3.88 -23.15 -16.09
C ASN A 220 3.02 -22.16 -15.30
N ASP A 221 1.79 -22.52 -14.95
CA ASP A 221 0.91 -21.69 -14.11
C ASP A 221 1.52 -21.48 -12.72
N LEU A 222 2.07 -22.55 -12.11
CA LEU A 222 2.76 -22.45 -10.81
C LEU A 222 4.03 -21.61 -10.90
N VAL A 223 4.81 -21.72 -11.97
CA VAL A 223 5.99 -20.88 -12.21
C VAL A 223 5.58 -19.41 -12.37
N PHE A 224 4.53 -19.13 -13.14
CA PHE A 224 3.99 -17.79 -13.31
C PHE A 224 3.52 -17.20 -11.97
N GLN A 225 2.75 -17.97 -11.19
CA GLN A 225 2.32 -17.55 -9.85
C GLN A 225 3.50 -17.34 -8.91
N GLN A 226 4.53 -18.18 -8.97
CA GLN A 226 5.74 -18.03 -8.16
C GLN A 226 6.49 -16.74 -8.50
N GLU A 227 6.63 -16.42 -9.79
CA GLU A 227 7.24 -15.16 -10.24
C GLU A 227 6.41 -13.95 -9.83
N GLU A 228 5.08 -14.01 -9.97
CA GLU A 228 4.16 -12.95 -9.54
C GLU A 228 4.26 -12.71 -8.02
N GLN A 229 4.21 -13.77 -7.22
CA GLN A 229 4.35 -13.68 -5.76
C GLN A 229 5.73 -13.16 -5.36
N ARG A 230 6.80 -13.61 -6.03
CA ARG A 230 8.16 -13.12 -5.79
C ARG A 230 8.27 -11.63 -6.10
N ASN A 231 7.70 -11.17 -7.21
CA ASN A 231 7.68 -9.76 -7.59
C ASN A 231 6.86 -8.94 -6.58
N ALA A 232 5.69 -9.44 -6.16
CA ALA A 232 4.88 -8.81 -5.13
C ALA A 232 5.62 -8.67 -3.79
N LEU A 233 6.34 -9.72 -3.37
CA LEU A 233 7.18 -9.70 -2.17
C LEU A 233 8.29 -8.65 -2.28
N ILE A 234 9.03 -8.62 -3.41
CA ILE A 234 10.07 -7.62 -3.66
C ILE A 234 9.49 -6.20 -3.59
N HIS A 235 8.33 -5.96 -4.19
CA HIS A 235 7.67 -4.65 -4.13
C HIS A 235 7.24 -4.26 -2.70
N ALA A 236 6.72 -5.22 -1.93
CA ALA A 236 6.35 -5.01 -0.53
C ALA A 236 7.58 -4.69 0.33
N GLU A 237 8.68 -5.42 0.16
CA GLU A 237 9.95 -5.18 0.84
C GLU A 237 10.55 -3.81 0.49
N GLN A 238 10.57 -3.45 -0.79
CA GLN A 238 11.01 -2.13 -1.26
C GLN A 238 10.14 -1.01 -0.67
N ARG A 239 8.81 -1.21 -0.57
CA ARG A 239 7.90 -0.25 0.06
C ARG A 239 8.20 -0.11 1.56
N ALA A 240 8.40 -1.22 2.27
CA ALA A 240 8.74 -1.21 3.68
C ALA A 240 10.09 -0.51 3.93
N GLN A 241 11.10 -0.76 3.10
CA GLN A 241 12.40 -0.07 3.16
C GLN A 241 12.25 1.44 2.93
N ARG A 242 11.48 1.87 1.93
CA ARG A 242 11.19 3.30 1.70
C ARG A 242 10.51 3.96 2.90
N LEU A 243 9.51 3.31 3.50
CA LEU A 243 8.84 3.83 4.69
C LEU A 243 9.79 3.91 5.90
N ARG A 244 10.68 2.93 6.07
CA ARG A 244 11.73 2.99 7.11
C ARG A 244 12.71 4.13 6.88
N ARG A 245 13.09 4.42 5.63
CA ARG A 245 13.91 5.60 5.30
C ARG A 245 13.20 6.88 5.65
N LEU A 246 11.96 7.07 5.18
CA LEU A 246 11.17 8.26 5.49
C LEU A 246 11.00 8.46 7.00
N LEU A 247 10.80 7.38 7.75
CA LEU A 247 10.71 7.43 9.21
C LEU A 247 12.05 7.84 9.85
N ASN A 248 13.16 7.26 9.41
CA ASN A 248 14.50 7.63 9.89
C ASN A 248 14.87 9.07 9.52
N ASP A 249 14.52 9.52 8.32
CA ASP A 249 14.76 10.88 7.86
C ASP A 249 13.90 11.86 8.67
N ALA A 250 12.60 11.58 8.85
CA ALA A 250 11.74 12.38 9.72
C ALA A 250 12.24 12.43 11.18
N GLN A 251 12.80 11.32 11.70
CA GLN A 251 13.41 11.29 13.04
C GLN A 251 14.69 12.13 13.12
N LYS A 252 15.59 12.03 12.14
CA LYS A 252 16.82 12.85 12.07
C LYS A 252 16.50 14.34 11.81
N GLU A 253 15.47 14.61 11.02
CA GLU A 253 15.01 15.96 10.69
C GLU A 253 14.26 16.62 11.85
N ARG A 254 13.61 15.84 12.74
CA ARG A 254 13.11 16.34 14.03
C ARG A 254 14.24 16.83 14.93
N GLU A 255 15.43 16.24 14.84
CA GLU A 255 16.62 16.67 15.58
C GLU A 255 17.33 17.89 14.94
N MET A 256 17.15 18.12 13.63
CA MET A 256 17.67 19.28 12.89
C MET A 256 16.61 20.38 12.74
N MET A 257 16.50 21.24 13.75
CA MET A 257 15.63 22.43 13.79
C MET A 257 16.04 23.50 12.74
N ASP A 258 15.52 23.43 11.51
CA ASP A 258 15.30 24.59 10.61
C ASP A 258 14.23 24.26 9.53
N PRO A 259 12.95 24.64 9.75
CA PRO A 259 11.85 24.32 8.84
C PRO A 259 12.03 24.86 7.42
N THR A 260 12.77 25.96 7.24
CA THR A 260 12.94 26.61 5.93
C THR A 260 13.87 25.79 5.04
N LYS A 261 14.97 25.29 5.60
CA LYS A 261 15.92 24.40 4.90
C LYS A 261 15.27 23.05 4.58
N LEU A 262 14.41 22.56 5.47
CA LEU A 262 13.64 21.34 5.27
C LEU A 262 12.69 21.45 4.06
N ILE A 263 11.92 22.54 3.99
CA ILE A 263 11.04 22.82 2.85
C ILE A 263 11.84 22.95 1.55
N GLN A 264 13.02 23.57 1.60
CA GLN A 264 13.89 23.68 0.42
C GLN A 264 14.39 22.32 -0.08
N LYS A 265 14.81 21.43 0.83
CA LYS A 265 15.20 20.05 0.49
C LYS A 265 14.04 19.26 -0.11
N PHE A 266 12.84 19.33 0.48
CA PHE A 266 11.66 18.67 -0.08
C PHE A 266 11.27 19.21 -1.45
N LYS A 267 11.37 20.52 -1.68
CA LYS A 267 11.15 21.09 -3.02
C LYS A 267 12.13 20.52 -4.04
N GLN A 268 13.42 20.45 -3.69
CA GLN A 268 14.45 19.85 -4.57
C GLN A 268 14.18 18.37 -4.83
N GLU A 269 13.84 17.58 -3.82
CA GLU A 269 13.50 16.16 -3.99
C GLU A 269 12.24 15.96 -4.84
N LEU A 270 11.23 16.83 -4.66
CA LEU A 270 9.99 16.79 -5.41
C LEU A 270 10.22 17.15 -6.89
N ASP A 271 11.07 18.12 -7.18
CA ASP A 271 11.46 18.47 -8.55
C ASP A 271 12.27 17.37 -9.23
N VAL A 272 13.19 16.72 -8.49
CA VAL A 272 13.92 15.55 -8.99
C VAL A 272 12.97 14.37 -9.25
N ASN A 273 12.04 14.10 -8.33
CA ASN A 273 11.06 13.02 -8.50
C ASN A 273 10.08 13.30 -9.65
N LYS A 274 9.66 14.56 -9.84
CA LYS A 274 8.85 14.98 -11.00
C LYS A 274 9.59 14.70 -12.32
N TYR A 275 10.87 15.06 -12.41
CA TYR A 275 11.68 14.76 -13.59
C TYR A 275 11.79 13.25 -13.83
N LEU A 276 12.07 12.47 -12.79
CA LEU A 276 12.20 11.02 -12.90
C LEU A 276 10.89 10.36 -13.35
N VAL A 277 9.73 10.78 -12.84
CA VAL A 277 8.43 10.18 -13.19
C VAL A 277 7.95 10.63 -14.56
N ASN A 278 7.97 11.93 -14.84
CA ASN A 278 7.31 12.48 -16.02
C ASN A 278 8.15 12.37 -17.29
N GLU A 279 9.48 12.49 -17.18
CA GLU A 279 10.38 12.45 -18.34
C GLU A 279 11.07 11.07 -18.44
N LYS A 280 11.84 10.66 -17.43
CA LYS A 280 12.71 9.47 -17.55
C LYS A 280 11.93 8.14 -17.54
N LEU A 281 11.23 7.83 -16.44
CA LEU A 281 10.50 6.57 -16.28
C LEU A 281 9.39 6.38 -17.30
N LYS A 282 8.75 7.47 -17.72
CA LYS A 282 7.74 7.43 -18.79
C LYS A 282 8.36 6.97 -20.11
N ASN A 283 9.48 7.58 -20.51
CA ASN A 283 10.19 7.20 -21.73
C ASN A 283 10.70 5.76 -21.65
N ASP A 284 11.35 5.38 -20.54
CA ASP A 284 11.87 4.03 -20.34
C ASP A 284 10.74 2.97 -20.40
N LYS A 285 9.58 3.28 -19.81
CA LYS A 285 8.38 2.41 -19.87
C LYS A 285 7.84 2.29 -21.29
N GLU A 286 7.74 3.39 -22.03
CA GLU A 286 7.28 3.36 -23.42
C GLU A 286 8.24 2.58 -24.32
N GLU A 287 9.55 2.70 -24.12
CA GLU A 287 10.57 1.91 -24.83
C GLU A 287 10.45 0.42 -24.50
N LEU A 288 10.28 0.05 -23.23
CA LEU A 288 10.06 -1.34 -22.80
C LEU A 288 8.76 -1.91 -23.38
N LEU A 289 7.66 -1.15 -23.37
CA LEU A 289 6.39 -1.59 -23.98
C LEU A 289 6.51 -1.78 -25.49
N LYS A 290 7.23 -0.88 -26.18
CA LYS A 290 7.54 -1.06 -27.61
C LYS A 290 8.37 -2.34 -27.82
N GLY A 291 9.37 -2.59 -26.99
CA GLY A 291 10.16 -3.83 -27.01
C GLY A 291 9.30 -5.08 -26.83
N ILE A 292 8.43 -5.11 -25.83
CA ILE A 292 7.51 -6.23 -25.58
C ILE A 292 6.55 -6.41 -26.76
N SER A 293 5.99 -5.33 -27.30
CA SER A 293 5.10 -5.40 -28.47
C SER A 293 5.80 -5.99 -29.69
N LEU A 294 7.09 -5.67 -29.88
CA LEU A 294 7.91 -6.16 -30.98
C LEU A 294 8.26 -7.64 -30.78
N VAL A 295 8.61 -8.06 -29.56
CA VAL A 295 8.83 -9.48 -29.23
C VAL A 295 7.54 -10.28 -29.42
N ASN A 296 6.39 -9.78 -28.94
CA ASN A 296 5.10 -10.42 -29.15
C ASN A 296 4.73 -10.51 -30.63
N LYS A 297 5.07 -9.48 -31.43
CA LYS A 297 4.89 -9.50 -32.88
C LYS A 297 5.79 -10.54 -33.54
N ILE A 298 7.04 -10.67 -33.11
CA ILE A 298 7.97 -11.71 -33.61
C ILE A 298 7.46 -13.11 -33.26
N LEU A 299 6.95 -13.30 -32.03
CA LEU A 299 6.38 -14.58 -31.58
C LEU A 299 5.09 -14.94 -32.33
N SER A 300 4.28 -13.94 -32.69
CA SER A 300 3.04 -14.14 -33.45
C SER A 300 3.27 -14.31 -34.95
N THR A 301 4.31 -13.68 -35.52
CA THR A 301 4.80 -13.97 -36.86
C THR A 301 5.61 -15.28 -36.82
N ALA A 302 4.89 -16.40 -36.75
CA ALA A 302 5.47 -17.72 -36.86
C ALA A 302 6.18 -17.83 -38.22
N GLN A 303 7.53 -17.86 -38.18
CA GLN A 303 8.48 -18.01 -39.30
C GLN A 303 8.97 -16.71 -39.95
N VAL A 304 9.69 -15.87 -39.21
CA VAL A 304 10.69 -14.98 -39.83
C VAL A 304 11.89 -15.84 -40.23
N ASN A 305 12.18 -15.97 -41.53
CA ASN A 305 13.34 -16.72 -41.99
C ASN A 305 14.62 -15.91 -41.74
N GLN A 306 15.77 -16.58 -41.59
CA GLN A 306 17.06 -15.91 -41.38
C GLN A 306 17.42 -14.95 -42.54
N GLU A 307 16.85 -15.18 -43.71
CA GLU A 307 16.98 -14.32 -44.90
C GLU A 307 16.14 -13.04 -44.79
N ASP A 308 14.94 -13.10 -44.19
CA ASP A 308 14.11 -11.91 -43.92
C ASP A 308 14.78 -11.00 -42.88
N ILE A 309 15.44 -11.59 -41.87
CA ILE A 309 16.23 -10.83 -40.89
C ILE A 309 17.39 -10.12 -41.59
N LYS A 310 18.10 -10.79 -42.50
CA LYS A 310 19.19 -10.17 -43.28
C LYS A 310 18.67 -9.03 -44.14
N ASN A 311 17.54 -9.21 -44.83
CA ASN A 311 16.94 -8.18 -45.66
C ASN A 311 16.49 -6.97 -44.83
N MET A 312 15.85 -7.20 -43.67
CA MET A 312 15.50 -6.12 -42.74
C MET A 312 16.74 -5.43 -42.17
N THR A 313 17.81 -6.16 -41.88
CA THR A 313 19.07 -5.57 -41.39
C THR A 313 19.71 -4.69 -42.47
N GLN A 314 19.73 -5.16 -43.72
CA GLN A 314 20.22 -4.37 -44.85
C GLN A 314 19.38 -3.11 -45.10
N GLN A 315 18.04 -3.20 -44.98
CA GLN A 315 17.16 -2.04 -45.06
C GLN A 315 17.39 -1.06 -43.89
N ILE A 316 17.62 -1.56 -42.68
CA ILE A 316 17.97 -0.72 -41.53
C ILE A 316 19.32 -0.02 -41.79
N ASP A 317 20.31 -0.74 -42.33
CA ASP A 317 21.62 -0.17 -42.63
C ASP A 317 21.54 0.88 -43.76
N SER A 318 20.75 0.65 -44.81
CA SER A 318 20.55 1.63 -45.87
C SER A 318 19.79 2.86 -45.37
N LEU A 319 18.74 2.68 -44.57
CA LEU A 319 18.01 3.80 -43.95
C LEU A 319 18.89 4.56 -42.97
N ASN A 320 19.75 3.87 -42.21
CA ASN A 320 20.71 4.53 -41.33
C ASN A 320 21.77 5.31 -42.11
N GLN A 321 22.17 4.86 -43.30
CA GLN A 321 23.03 5.63 -44.20
C GLN A 321 22.30 6.87 -44.72
N GLU A 322 21.06 6.73 -45.18
CA GLU A 322 20.22 7.84 -45.64
C GLU A 322 19.96 8.86 -44.52
N ILE A 323 19.70 8.41 -43.29
CA ILE A 323 19.57 9.27 -42.11
C ILE A 323 20.89 10.01 -41.83
N LYS A 324 22.05 9.34 -41.97
CA LYS A 324 23.35 10.01 -41.80
C LYS A 324 23.61 11.03 -42.90
N GLU A 325 23.27 10.73 -44.14
CA GLU A 325 23.42 11.64 -45.27
C GLU A 325 22.53 12.87 -45.12
N THR A 326 21.25 12.68 -44.80
CA THR A 326 20.31 13.78 -44.54
C THR A 326 20.69 14.59 -43.29
N LEU A 327 21.26 13.97 -42.24
CA LEU A 327 21.83 14.69 -41.11
C LEU A 327 23.03 15.54 -41.52
N LEU A 328 23.94 15.01 -42.36
CA LEU A 328 25.09 15.74 -42.87
C LEU A 328 24.68 16.89 -43.79
N GLU A 329 23.66 16.69 -44.63
CA GLU A 329 23.08 17.77 -45.45
C GLU A 329 22.45 18.85 -44.56
N ARG A 330 21.68 18.46 -43.55
CA ARG A 330 21.11 19.40 -42.58
C ARG A 330 22.20 20.18 -41.86
N ASP A 331 23.23 19.50 -41.36
CA ASP A 331 24.31 20.13 -40.59
C ASP A 331 25.13 21.08 -41.49
N LYS A 332 25.30 20.77 -42.78
CA LYS A 332 25.87 21.71 -43.77
C LYS A 332 24.97 22.93 -44.01
N THR A 333 23.65 22.74 -44.15
CA THR A 333 22.72 23.87 -44.30
C THR A 333 22.63 24.75 -43.06
N ASP A 334 22.78 24.16 -41.87
CA ASP A 334 22.84 24.86 -40.58
C ASP A 334 24.20 25.57 -40.36
N GLU A 335 25.25 25.24 -41.12
CA GLU A 335 26.54 25.96 -41.17
C GLU A 335 26.50 27.11 -42.20
N ASP A 336 25.83 26.91 -43.34
CA ASP A 336 25.71 27.90 -44.43
C ASP A 336 24.74 29.04 -44.09
N GLN A 337 23.67 28.74 -43.33
CA GLN A 337 22.89 29.76 -42.64
C GLN A 337 23.48 29.89 -41.25
N GLU A 338 23.83 31.09 -40.80
CA GLU A 338 24.33 31.35 -39.44
C GLU A 338 23.21 31.16 -38.40
N ASP A 339 22.58 29.98 -38.38
CA ASP A 339 21.37 29.68 -37.65
C ASP A 339 21.73 29.32 -36.22
N LYS A 340 21.59 30.33 -35.35
CA LYS A 340 21.81 30.23 -33.90
C LYS A 340 21.02 29.07 -33.28
N LEU A 341 19.95 28.59 -33.91
CA LEU A 341 19.16 27.45 -33.46
C LEU A 341 19.93 26.12 -33.46
N GLY A 342 20.87 25.89 -34.39
CA GLY A 342 21.71 24.68 -34.41
C GLY A 342 22.55 24.53 -33.14
N ILE A 343 23.11 25.64 -32.65
CA ILE A 343 23.84 25.72 -31.38
C ILE A 343 22.92 25.44 -30.19
N TYR A 344 21.72 26.01 -30.16
CA TYR A 344 20.76 25.76 -29.08
C TYR A 344 20.24 24.32 -29.06
N ARG A 345 20.07 23.67 -30.21
CA ARG A 345 19.72 22.24 -30.30
C ARG A 345 20.84 21.37 -29.75
N HIS A 346 22.09 21.62 -30.13
CA HIS A 346 23.25 20.93 -29.58
C HIS A 346 23.40 21.17 -28.08
N GLN A 347 23.20 22.41 -27.61
CA GLN A 347 23.21 22.75 -26.20
C GLN A 347 22.09 22.04 -25.43
N LYS A 348 20.87 21.99 -25.98
CA LYS A 348 19.73 21.26 -25.40
C LYS A 348 20.04 19.77 -25.27
N THR A 349 20.55 19.14 -26.33
CA THR A 349 20.94 17.72 -26.31
C THR A 349 22.06 17.47 -25.32
N GLY A 350 23.05 18.36 -25.26
CA GLY A 350 24.14 18.30 -24.28
C GLY A 350 23.66 18.43 -22.83
N VAL A 351 22.75 19.37 -22.55
CA VAL A 351 22.12 19.54 -21.24
C VAL A 351 21.26 18.32 -20.88
N GLN A 352 20.49 17.78 -21.83
CA GLN A 352 19.68 16.58 -21.62
C GLN A 352 20.54 15.35 -21.29
N ARG A 353 21.64 15.14 -22.02
CA ARG A 353 22.62 14.07 -21.73
C ARG A 353 23.25 14.25 -20.34
N ARG A 354 23.64 15.48 -19.98
CA ARG A 354 24.16 15.77 -18.63
C ARG A 354 23.10 15.52 -17.55
N LYS A 355 21.85 15.95 -17.77
CA LYS A 355 20.73 15.73 -16.85
C LYS A 355 20.46 14.23 -16.65
N ALA A 356 20.50 13.44 -17.72
CA ALA A 356 20.39 11.99 -17.68
C ALA A 356 21.55 11.35 -16.90
N ALA A 357 22.79 11.72 -17.20
CA ALA A 357 23.98 11.20 -16.52
C ALA A 357 24.02 11.54 -15.02
N VAL A 358 23.60 12.75 -14.64
CA VAL A 358 23.47 13.13 -13.23
C VAL A 358 22.36 12.32 -12.54
N ALA A 359 21.23 12.07 -13.22
CA ALA A 359 20.17 11.22 -12.69
C ALA A 359 20.61 9.76 -12.53
N ASP A 360 21.43 9.23 -13.45
CA ASP A 360 22.04 7.89 -13.32
C ASP A 360 23.00 7.83 -12.13
N LYS A 361 23.86 8.83 -11.98
CA LYS A 361 24.77 8.94 -10.83
C LYS A 361 24.01 9.08 -9.50
N LEU A 362 22.90 9.84 -9.49
CA LEU A 362 22.04 9.94 -8.32
C LEU A 362 21.41 8.58 -7.98
N ASN A 363 20.95 7.84 -8.98
CA ASN A 363 20.40 6.51 -8.80
C ASN A 363 21.45 5.51 -8.30
N SER A 364 22.68 5.53 -8.84
CA SER A 364 23.77 4.67 -8.37
C SER A 364 24.13 4.98 -6.91
N LEU A 365 24.27 6.26 -6.55
CA LEU A 365 24.51 6.68 -5.17
C LEU A 365 23.35 6.29 -4.23
N ARG A 366 22.09 6.37 -4.70
CA ARG A 366 20.92 5.89 -3.93
C ARG A 366 20.96 4.38 -3.73
N GLN A 367 21.38 3.61 -4.74
CA GLN A 367 21.55 2.16 -4.63
C GLN A 367 22.71 1.80 -3.69
N GLU A 368 23.84 2.49 -3.76
CA GLU A 368 24.97 2.32 -2.84
C GLU A 368 24.60 2.64 -1.40
N LEU A 369 23.89 3.76 -1.17
CA LEU A 369 23.37 4.12 0.15
C LEU A 369 22.42 3.01 0.66
N SER A 370 21.54 2.51 -0.21
CA SER A 370 20.64 1.40 0.12
C SER A 370 21.36 0.12 0.49
N TYR A 371 22.40 -0.22 -0.27
CA TYR A 371 23.25 -1.36 0.00
C TYR A 371 23.97 -1.19 1.34
N LEU A 372 24.59 -0.03 1.58
CA LEU A 372 25.27 0.27 2.85
C LEU A 372 24.32 0.21 4.04
N GLU A 373 23.11 0.78 3.93
CA GLU A 373 22.09 0.66 4.97
C GLU A 373 21.68 -0.79 5.24
N ALA A 374 21.49 -1.59 4.18
CA ALA A 374 21.16 -3.01 4.32
C ALA A 374 22.30 -3.78 5.00
N THR A 375 23.56 -3.54 4.59
CA THR A 375 24.72 -4.18 5.24
C THR A 375 24.89 -3.74 6.70
N VAL A 376 24.60 -2.48 7.03
CA VAL A 376 24.61 -2.00 8.42
C VAL A 376 23.49 -2.67 9.23
N ALA A 377 22.29 -2.78 8.68
CA ALA A 377 21.17 -3.46 9.33
C ALA A 377 21.47 -4.96 9.55
N GLN A 378 22.08 -5.62 8.55
CA GLN A 378 22.50 -7.01 8.64
C GLN A 378 23.61 -7.18 9.69
N LYS A 379 24.67 -6.34 9.66
CA LYS A 379 25.72 -6.36 10.68
C LYS A 379 25.19 -6.09 12.08
N LYS A 380 24.21 -5.18 12.23
CA LYS A 380 23.51 -4.98 13.52
C LYS A 380 22.81 -6.26 13.97
N LYS A 381 22.07 -6.93 13.08
CA LYS A 381 21.40 -8.20 13.37
C LYS A 381 22.40 -9.30 13.74
N ASP A 382 23.50 -9.41 13.02
CA ASP A 382 24.57 -10.39 13.29
C ASP A 382 25.23 -10.14 14.66
N ILE A 383 25.49 -8.88 15.01
CA ILE A 383 26.03 -8.51 16.33
C ILE A 383 25.01 -8.85 17.42
N MET A 384 23.73 -8.55 17.23
CA MET A 384 22.67 -8.91 18.18
C MET A 384 22.61 -10.43 18.40
N GLN A 385 22.70 -11.23 17.33
CA GLN A 385 22.73 -12.69 17.41
C GLN A 385 23.97 -13.22 18.14
N LYS A 386 25.16 -12.66 17.86
CA LYS A 386 26.43 -13.12 18.47
C LYS A 386 26.56 -12.72 19.94
N THR A 387 26.01 -11.58 20.33
CA THR A 387 26.18 -11.04 21.69
C THR A 387 25.06 -11.51 22.63
N GLY A 388 23.93 -11.98 22.10
CA GLY A 388 22.77 -12.38 22.90
C GLY A 388 22.07 -11.22 23.63
N ILE A 389 22.50 -9.98 23.36
CA ILE A 389 21.95 -8.75 23.93
C ILE A 389 20.97 -8.18 22.90
N GLU A 390 19.73 -7.95 23.34
CA GLU A 390 18.61 -7.47 22.51
C GLU A 390 18.81 -6.04 21.99
N GLU A 391 19.79 -5.29 22.52
CA GLU A 391 20.05 -3.90 22.18
C GLU A 391 21.53 -3.63 21.83
N PHE A 392 21.76 -3.00 20.68
CA PHE A 392 23.09 -2.62 20.22
C PHE A 392 23.64 -1.44 21.06
N ILE A 393 24.57 -1.69 21.97
CA ILE A 393 25.21 -0.65 22.79
C ILE A 393 26.15 0.17 21.90
N THR A 394 25.77 1.40 21.62
CA THR A 394 26.58 2.33 20.82
C THR A 394 27.83 2.76 21.62
N SER A 395 28.94 3.09 20.95
CA SER A 395 30.19 3.55 21.60
C SER A 395 29.97 4.71 22.60
N ALA A 396 29.03 5.62 22.30
CA ALA A 396 28.63 6.69 23.21
C ALA A 396 27.90 6.18 24.48
N GLN A 397 27.02 5.18 24.34
CA GLN A 397 26.34 4.53 25.47
C GLN A 397 27.33 3.72 26.31
N PHE A 398 28.30 3.05 25.68
CA PHE A 398 29.36 2.34 26.39
C PHE A 398 30.27 3.30 27.18
N LYS A 399 30.64 4.46 26.61
CA LYS A 399 31.37 5.51 27.34
C LYS A 399 30.57 6.05 28.53
N LYS A 400 29.26 6.27 28.37
CA LYS A 400 28.36 6.66 29.47
C LYS A 400 28.32 5.58 30.54
N TYR A 401 28.21 4.31 30.16
CA TYR A 401 28.23 3.18 31.09
C TYR A 401 29.56 3.12 31.87
N ILE A 402 30.71 3.24 31.19
CA ILE A 402 32.02 3.31 31.86
C ILE A 402 32.08 4.47 32.85
N ASN A 403 31.58 5.65 32.48
CA ASN A 403 31.55 6.79 33.40
C ASN A 403 30.67 6.52 34.61
N VAL A 404 29.49 5.90 34.43
CA VAL A 404 28.61 5.48 35.53
C VAL A 404 29.31 4.45 36.43
N VAL A 405 30.03 3.49 35.84
CA VAL A 405 30.82 2.51 36.60
C VAL A 405 31.93 3.21 37.38
N ARG A 406 32.68 4.13 36.77
CA ARG A 406 33.72 4.92 37.45
C ARG A 406 33.15 5.74 38.60
N THR A 407 32.00 6.40 38.41
CA THR A 407 31.34 7.12 39.49
C THR A 407 30.92 6.17 40.61
N LYS A 408 30.37 4.99 40.27
CA LYS A 408 29.98 3.97 41.26
C LYS A 408 31.19 3.44 42.02
N THR A 409 32.31 3.17 41.35
CA THR A 409 33.57 2.75 41.99
C THR A 409 34.10 3.84 42.93
N ASN A 410 34.05 5.10 42.53
CA ASN A 410 34.46 6.21 43.39
C ASN A 410 33.53 6.37 44.60
N THR A 411 32.21 6.24 44.44
CA THR A 411 31.26 6.25 45.56
C THR A 411 31.47 5.07 46.49
N TYR A 412 31.75 3.87 45.95
CA TYR A 412 32.07 2.70 46.75
C TYR A 412 33.35 2.91 47.57
N LYS A 413 34.42 3.44 46.96
CA LYS A 413 35.66 3.76 47.67
C LYS A 413 35.44 4.78 48.79
N LYS A 414 34.63 5.83 48.55
CA LYS A 414 34.27 6.81 49.59
C LYS A 414 33.53 6.15 50.76
N LYS A 415 32.48 5.36 50.47
CA LYS A 415 31.72 4.65 51.49
C LYS A 415 32.58 3.63 52.24
N LYS A 416 33.53 2.98 51.57
CA LYS A 416 34.48 2.07 52.21
C LYS A 416 35.39 2.80 53.20
N MET A 417 35.94 3.95 52.81
CA MET A 417 36.74 4.78 53.74
C MET A 417 35.91 5.29 54.91
N GLU A 418 34.65 5.65 54.69
CA GLU A 418 33.72 6.06 55.75
C GLU A 418 33.46 4.92 56.74
N ILE A 419 33.23 3.70 56.23
CA ILE A 419 33.09 2.49 57.07
C ILE A 419 34.38 2.22 57.84
N GLU A 420 35.55 2.30 57.20
CA GLU A 420 36.85 2.13 57.87
C GLU A 420 37.04 3.17 59.00
N SER A 421 36.67 4.43 58.75
CA SER A 421 36.69 5.50 59.76
C SER A 421 35.75 5.19 60.93
N LEU A 422 34.50 4.83 60.66
CA LEU A 422 33.52 4.46 61.70
C LEU A 422 33.97 3.23 62.50
N THR A 423 34.61 2.26 61.84
CA THR A 423 35.15 1.07 62.54
C THR A 423 36.31 1.45 63.44
N SER A 424 37.19 2.36 62.99
CA SER A 424 38.27 2.88 63.82
C SER A 424 37.75 3.67 65.03
N GLU A 425 36.71 4.48 64.83
CA GLU A 425 36.04 5.23 65.88
C GLU A 425 35.33 4.31 66.87
N MET A 426 34.65 3.28 66.38
CA MET A 426 34.05 2.23 67.22
C MET A 426 35.11 1.54 68.08
N ASN A 427 36.27 1.21 67.53
CA ASN A 427 37.37 0.59 68.29
C ASN A 427 37.94 1.55 69.35
N ILE A 428 38.04 2.84 69.04
CA ILE A 428 38.46 3.87 70.02
C ILE A 428 37.40 3.97 71.12
N LEU A 429 36.12 4.04 70.76
CA LEU A 429 35.00 4.11 71.71
C LEU A 429 34.93 2.89 72.60
N GLN A 430 35.13 1.70 72.05
CA GLN A 430 35.19 0.45 72.81
C GLN A 430 36.34 0.49 73.81
N ARG A 431 37.54 0.92 73.39
CA ARG A 431 38.67 1.10 74.30
C ARG A 431 38.40 2.15 75.39
N THR A 432 37.72 3.25 75.06
CA THR A 432 37.33 4.25 76.08
C THR A 432 36.27 3.71 77.03
N ALA A 433 35.33 2.90 76.54
CA ALA A 433 34.33 2.22 77.37
C ALA A 433 35.01 1.24 78.32
N ASP A 434 35.97 0.44 77.86
CA ASP A 434 36.75 -0.47 78.70
C ASP A 434 37.55 0.29 79.78
N ILE A 435 38.16 1.43 79.43
CA ILE A 435 38.86 2.30 80.39
C ILE A 435 37.88 2.86 81.43
N LEU A 436 36.69 3.31 81.01
CA LEU A 436 35.67 3.84 81.91
C LEU A 436 35.10 2.76 82.82
N SER A 437 34.83 1.56 82.30
CA SER A 437 34.39 0.40 83.10
C SER A 437 35.44 0.03 84.13
N LYS A 438 36.72 0.00 83.75
CA LYS A 438 37.81 -0.25 84.69
C LYS A 438 37.93 0.85 85.73
N ASN A 439 37.86 2.12 85.33
CA ASN A 439 37.87 3.24 86.27
C ASN A 439 36.66 3.21 87.21
N TRP A 440 35.50 2.73 86.72
CA TRP A 440 34.29 2.54 87.53
C TRP A 440 34.43 1.38 88.51
N GLU A 441 35.04 0.27 88.09
CA GLU A 441 35.40 -0.84 88.99
C GLU A 441 36.38 -0.36 90.06
N ASP A 442 37.44 0.37 89.69
CA ASP A 442 38.40 0.95 90.62
C ASP A 442 37.72 1.94 91.61
N LEU A 443 36.80 2.78 91.13
CA LEU A 443 36.00 3.69 91.97
C LEU A 443 35.03 2.93 92.87
N ARG A 444 34.38 1.89 92.36
CA ARG A 444 33.47 1.03 93.13
C ARG A 444 34.21 0.31 94.24
N GLU A 445 35.39 -0.22 93.97
CA GLU A 445 36.25 -0.88 94.96
C GLU A 445 36.73 0.12 96.03
N GLN A 446 37.06 1.35 95.62
CA GLN A 446 37.35 2.44 96.56
C GLN A 446 36.12 2.82 97.43
N LEU A 447 34.94 2.94 96.84
CA LEU A 447 33.68 3.25 97.55
C LEU A 447 33.24 2.12 98.50
N GLU A 448 33.46 0.86 98.13
CA GLU A 448 33.24 -0.30 99.00
C GLU A 448 34.24 -0.34 100.15
N SER A 449 35.50 0.08 99.94
CA SER A 449 36.51 0.20 101.00
C SER A 449 36.26 1.36 101.98
N ASP A 450 35.59 2.42 101.52
CA ASP A 450 35.22 3.60 102.32
C ASP A 450 33.84 3.46 103.03
N GLY A 451 33.17 2.31 102.89
CA GLY A 451 31.98 1.96 103.67
C GLY A 451 30.70 2.74 103.33
N ARG A 452 30.56 3.28 102.12
CA ARG A 452 29.34 3.97 101.67
C ARG A 452 28.64 3.18 100.57
N GLY A 453 27.44 2.67 100.86
CA GLY A 453 26.59 2.00 99.88
C GLY A 453 26.22 2.94 98.73
N ILE A 454 26.33 2.43 97.50
CA ILE A 454 25.99 3.14 96.27
C ILE A 454 24.47 3.20 96.14
N ILE A 455 23.91 4.41 96.23
CA ILE A 455 22.54 4.73 95.84
C ILE A 455 22.59 5.01 94.34
N GLU A 456 21.98 4.14 93.54
CA GLU A 456 21.66 4.45 92.16
C GLU A 456 20.45 5.37 92.17
N ASP A 457 20.61 6.63 91.75
CA ASP A 457 19.52 7.35 91.08
C ASP A 457 20.00 8.59 90.31
N GLU A 458 19.41 8.66 89.11
CA GLU A 458 18.97 9.81 88.34
C GLU A 458 19.97 10.70 87.56
N GLU A 459 19.69 10.69 86.24
CA GLU A 459 19.92 11.71 85.23
C GLU A 459 19.98 13.14 85.77
N VAL A 460 21.08 13.89 85.55
CA VAL A 460 20.97 15.29 85.10
C VAL A 460 22.15 15.68 84.19
N ASN A 461 21.72 16.25 83.07
CA ASN A 461 22.36 17.03 82.02
C ASN A 461 23.32 18.15 82.49
N VAL A 462 24.10 18.62 81.51
CA VAL A 462 24.70 19.97 81.34
C VAL A 462 26.22 20.09 81.49
N MET A 463 26.82 20.33 80.33
CA MET A 463 28.15 20.89 80.05
C MET A 463 28.55 22.09 80.91
N GLU A 464 29.83 22.14 81.32
CA GLU A 464 30.57 23.41 81.46
C GLU A 464 31.91 23.37 80.72
N ARG A 465 32.12 24.37 79.87
CA ARG A 465 33.36 24.64 79.12
C ARG A 465 34.47 25.14 80.06
N PRO A 466 35.74 24.72 79.89
CA PRO A 466 36.86 25.30 80.65
C PRO A 466 37.19 26.73 80.19
N LYS A 467 37.49 27.59 81.17
CA LYS A 467 37.88 28.99 81.04
C LYS A 467 39.22 29.12 80.30
N THR A 468 39.25 29.96 79.27
CA THR A 468 40.43 30.31 78.47
C THR A 468 41.47 31.09 79.27
N ALA A 469 42.74 30.74 79.05
CA ALA A 469 43.93 31.35 79.62
C ALA A 469 44.10 32.84 79.27
N LYS A 470 44.70 33.60 80.20
CA LYS A 470 45.03 35.03 80.08
C LYS A 470 46.12 35.28 79.01
N PRO A 471 45.99 36.31 78.15
CA PRO A 471 47.12 36.90 77.44
C PRO A 471 47.63 38.15 78.14
N GLN A 472 48.96 38.32 78.19
CA GLN A 472 49.63 39.55 78.58
C GLN A 472 49.73 40.50 77.38
N ASN A 473 49.15 41.70 77.48
CA ASN A 473 49.66 42.89 76.80
C ASN A 473 49.10 44.16 77.46
N THR A 474 49.96 45.06 77.91
CA THR A 474 49.63 46.25 78.71
C THR A 474 49.61 47.52 77.85
N ASN A 475 48.64 47.62 76.92
CA ASN A 475 48.24 48.88 76.28
C ASN A 475 46.72 48.88 76.08
N LEU A 476 46.00 49.56 76.99
CA LEU A 476 44.54 49.43 77.16
C LEU A 476 43.71 50.06 76.02
N ASN A 477 44.30 50.96 75.22
CA ASN A 477 43.62 51.66 74.12
C ASN A 477 43.72 50.89 72.80
N GLU A 478 44.89 50.34 72.45
CA GLU A 478 45.06 49.47 71.27
C GLU A 478 44.27 48.17 71.39
N LEU A 479 44.20 47.59 72.60
CA LEU A 479 43.34 46.43 72.90
C LEU A 479 41.85 46.76 72.75
N LYS A 480 41.41 47.96 73.15
CA LYS A 480 40.02 48.40 72.95
C LYS A 480 39.70 48.60 71.48
N GLU A 481 40.63 49.14 70.70
CA GLU A 481 40.45 49.37 69.26
C GLU A 481 40.44 48.04 68.49
N MET A 482 41.38 47.12 68.76
CA MET A 482 41.35 45.77 68.19
C MET A 482 40.13 44.96 68.63
N VAL A 483 39.68 45.08 69.88
CA VAL A 483 38.45 44.40 70.33
C VAL A 483 37.22 45.00 69.65
N LYS A 484 37.20 46.31 69.37
CA LYS A 484 36.12 46.96 68.63
C LYS A 484 36.12 46.54 67.16
N GLU A 485 37.29 46.51 66.52
CA GLU A 485 37.45 46.05 65.15
C GLU A 485 37.13 44.54 65.01
N LEU A 486 37.57 43.70 65.96
CA LEU A 486 37.18 42.29 66.01
C LEU A 486 35.69 42.11 66.27
N SER A 487 35.08 42.96 67.11
CA SER A 487 33.64 42.95 67.36
C SER A 487 32.86 43.34 66.10
N ASP A 488 33.31 44.36 65.37
CA ASP A 488 32.69 44.81 64.12
C ASP A 488 32.85 43.75 63.02
N GLN A 489 34.00 43.10 62.92
CA GLN A 489 34.21 41.94 62.04
C GLN A 489 33.35 40.73 62.45
N LEU A 490 33.11 40.52 63.75
CA LEU A 490 32.23 39.46 64.26
C LEU A 490 30.77 39.74 63.89
N VAL A 491 30.34 41.00 63.94
CA VAL A 491 28.99 41.41 63.53
C VAL A 491 28.82 41.24 62.02
N GLN A 492 29.78 41.71 61.21
CA GLN A 492 29.75 41.49 59.76
C GLN A 492 29.72 39.99 59.39
N LYS A 493 30.56 39.17 60.02
CA LYS A 493 30.55 37.71 59.79
C LYS A 493 29.27 37.05 60.26
N ARG A 494 28.63 37.54 61.34
CA ARG A 494 27.31 37.07 61.77
C ARG A 494 26.22 37.42 60.77
N GLU A 495 26.24 38.62 60.19
CA GLU A 495 25.31 39.01 59.13
C GLU A 495 25.52 38.20 57.85
N GLU A 496 26.76 38.00 57.41
CA GLU A 496 27.08 37.11 56.27
C GLU A 496 26.60 35.67 56.51
N ILE A 497 26.81 35.13 57.71
CA ILE A 497 26.34 33.79 58.09
C ILE A 497 24.81 33.74 58.13
N ALA A 498 24.14 34.78 58.63
CA ALA A 498 22.68 34.84 58.64
C ALA A 498 22.10 34.85 57.22
N GLN A 499 22.70 35.62 56.31
CA GLN A 499 22.31 35.66 54.90
C GLN A 499 22.55 34.31 54.19
N LEU A 500 23.71 33.70 54.40
CA LEU A 500 24.01 32.37 53.86
C LEU A 500 23.08 31.29 54.43
N SER A 501 22.76 31.36 55.72
CA SER A 501 21.81 30.44 56.35
C SER A 501 20.41 30.58 55.75
N GLN A 502 19.96 31.81 55.49
CA GLN A 502 18.68 32.07 54.82
C GLN A 502 18.68 31.56 53.37
N GLN A 503 19.77 31.72 52.63
CA GLN A 503 19.91 31.15 51.28
C GLN A 503 19.89 29.62 51.29
N VAL A 504 20.59 28.99 52.24
CA VAL A 504 20.57 27.54 52.42
C VAL A 504 19.17 27.04 52.78
N GLN A 505 18.45 27.76 53.63
CA GLN A 505 17.08 27.43 54.00
C GLN A 505 16.14 27.52 52.79
N ASN A 506 16.24 28.57 51.97
CA ASN A 506 15.44 28.73 50.76
C ASN A 506 15.73 27.61 49.74
N ILE A 507 17.00 27.31 49.45
CA ILE A 507 17.41 26.22 48.55
C ILE A 507 16.94 24.86 49.09
N SER A 508 16.99 24.63 50.40
CA SER A 508 16.51 23.39 51.01
C SER A 508 15.00 23.22 50.84
N SER A 509 14.23 24.32 50.89
CA SER A 509 12.78 24.30 50.69
C SER A 509 12.42 24.06 49.22
N GLU A 510 13.15 24.65 48.27
CA GLU A 510 12.97 24.41 46.84
C GLU A 510 13.30 22.97 46.47
N ARG A 511 14.42 22.43 46.98
CA ARG A 511 14.79 21.03 46.77
C ARG A 511 13.76 20.05 47.34
N LYS A 512 13.12 20.36 48.47
CA LYS A 512 12.03 19.53 49.01
C LYS A 512 10.84 19.49 48.05
N LYS A 513 10.38 20.65 47.57
CA LYS A 513 9.26 20.73 46.61
C LYS A 513 9.57 20.01 45.29
N GLU A 514 10.79 20.18 44.77
CA GLU A 514 11.20 19.51 43.53
C GLU A 514 11.29 17.99 43.72
N ASN A 515 11.78 17.53 44.88
CA ASN A 515 11.84 16.09 45.19
C ASN A 515 10.45 15.47 45.40
N GLU A 516 9.50 16.20 45.98
CA GLU A 516 8.09 15.81 46.08
C GLU A 516 7.46 15.68 44.68
N SER A 517 7.68 16.65 43.80
CA SER A 517 7.21 16.59 42.41
C SER A 517 7.82 15.41 41.63
N ILE A 518 9.12 15.13 41.81
CA ILE A 518 9.78 13.97 41.20
C ILE A 518 9.20 12.65 41.73
N MET A 519 8.88 12.57 43.03
CA MET A 519 8.26 11.38 43.63
C MET A 519 6.86 11.13 43.04
N GLU A 520 6.07 12.19 42.88
CA GLU A 520 4.73 12.12 42.30
C GLU A 520 4.80 11.71 40.81
N MET A 521 5.70 12.30 40.03
CA MET A 521 5.90 11.93 38.62
C MET A 521 6.47 10.51 38.47
N LYS A 522 7.30 10.03 39.41
CA LYS A 522 7.74 8.62 39.41
C LYS A 522 6.58 7.67 39.69
N LYS A 523 5.66 8.05 40.57
CA LYS A 523 4.46 7.26 40.88
C LYS A 523 3.55 7.15 39.65
N THR A 524 3.27 8.26 38.97
CA THR A 524 2.45 8.24 37.74
C THR A 524 3.10 7.42 36.61
N ILE A 525 4.43 7.51 36.45
CA ILE A 525 5.16 6.69 35.47
C ILE A 525 5.06 5.20 35.82
N LYS A 526 5.13 4.84 37.11
CA LYS A 526 5.00 3.46 37.56
C LYS A 526 3.60 2.91 37.26
N GLU A 527 2.56 3.65 37.62
CA GLU A 527 1.16 3.28 37.34
C GLU A 527 0.89 3.15 35.82
N PHE A 528 1.43 4.07 35.02
CA PHE A 528 1.30 4.01 33.56
C PHE A 528 2.01 2.78 32.95
N ARG A 529 3.19 2.43 33.46
CA ARG A 529 3.91 1.22 33.05
C ARG A 529 3.14 -0.05 33.41
N GLU A 530 2.61 -0.13 34.63
CA GLU A 530 1.81 -1.26 35.09
C GLU A 530 0.53 -1.42 34.24
N ASN A 531 -0.15 -0.33 33.89
CA ASN A 531 -1.31 -0.40 32.99
C ASN A 531 -0.93 -0.89 31.59
N HIS A 532 0.19 -0.42 31.03
CA HIS A 532 0.66 -0.89 29.73
C HIS A 532 1.10 -2.35 29.73
N THR A 533 1.71 -2.85 30.82
CA THR A 533 2.05 -4.27 30.92
C THR A 533 0.80 -5.13 30.96
N HIS A 534 -0.23 -4.74 31.73
CA HIS A 534 -1.51 -5.46 31.74
C HIS A 534 -2.21 -5.45 30.38
N GLN A 535 -2.22 -4.31 29.67
CA GLN A 535 -2.78 -4.23 28.31
C GLN A 535 -2.03 -5.14 27.34
N LYS A 536 -0.69 -5.16 27.41
CA LYS A 536 0.14 -6.04 26.58
C LYS A 536 -0.15 -7.51 26.85
N GLU A 537 -0.25 -7.90 28.12
CA GLU A 537 -0.57 -9.29 28.49
C GLU A 537 -1.96 -9.73 28.01
N ASN A 538 -2.95 -8.83 28.04
CA ASN A 538 -4.28 -9.12 27.52
C ASN A 538 -4.28 -9.29 25.99
N LEU A 539 -3.58 -8.42 25.26
CA LEU A 539 -3.41 -8.55 23.81
C LEU A 539 -2.65 -9.82 23.44
N ASP A 540 -1.60 -10.19 24.20
CA ASP A 540 -0.85 -11.42 23.97
C ASP A 540 -1.71 -12.68 24.19
N LYS A 541 -2.66 -12.65 25.14
CA LYS A 541 -3.65 -13.73 25.32
C LYS A 541 -4.62 -13.81 24.14
N GLU A 542 -5.17 -12.67 23.72
CA GLU A 542 -6.09 -12.60 22.58
C GLU A 542 -5.44 -13.08 21.28
N ILE A 543 -4.18 -12.69 21.02
CA ILE A 543 -3.39 -13.16 19.88
C ILE A 543 -3.23 -14.68 19.93
N LYS A 544 -2.93 -15.27 21.11
CA LYS A 544 -2.79 -16.72 21.25
C LYS A 544 -4.10 -17.46 20.98
N ASP A 545 -5.22 -16.92 21.44
CA ASP A 545 -6.54 -17.52 21.21
C ASP A 545 -6.94 -17.42 19.73
N LEU A 546 -6.68 -16.28 19.08
CA LEU A 546 -6.86 -16.11 17.63
C LEU A 546 -5.95 -17.06 16.83
N GLN A 547 -4.71 -17.28 17.26
CA GLN A 547 -3.82 -18.25 16.61
C GLN A 547 -4.37 -19.68 16.71
N LYS A 548 -4.85 -20.09 17.89
CA LYS A 548 -5.46 -21.41 18.08
C LYS A 548 -6.70 -21.60 17.19
N THR A 549 -7.62 -20.64 17.20
CA THR A 549 -8.82 -20.72 16.36
C THR A 549 -8.49 -20.76 14.87
N ASN A 550 -7.46 -20.02 14.43
CA ASN A 550 -7.02 -20.07 13.04
C ASN A 550 -6.42 -21.43 12.67
N THR A 551 -5.63 -22.05 13.56
CA THR A 551 -5.12 -23.42 13.33
C THR A 551 -6.27 -24.44 13.26
N GLU A 552 -7.26 -24.35 14.13
CA GLU A 552 -8.43 -25.25 14.11
C GLU A 552 -9.27 -25.08 12.84
N LEU A 553 -9.44 -23.85 12.35
CA LEU A 553 -10.12 -23.58 11.08
C LEU A 553 -9.34 -24.11 9.88
N GLN A 554 -8.02 -24.01 9.92
CA GLN A 554 -7.14 -24.52 8.86
C GLN A 554 -7.19 -26.04 8.79
N ASP A 555 -7.19 -26.73 9.93
CA ASP A 555 -7.37 -28.19 9.99
C ASP A 555 -8.76 -28.62 9.49
N LYS A 556 -9.81 -27.87 9.85
CA LYS A 556 -11.17 -28.12 9.34
C LYS A 556 -11.25 -27.93 7.83
N LYS A 557 -10.62 -26.88 7.30
CA LYS A 557 -10.54 -26.61 5.87
C LYS A 557 -9.83 -27.75 5.13
N GLU A 558 -8.72 -28.24 5.66
CA GLU A 558 -7.99 -29.37 5.06
C GLU A 558 -8.81 -30.67 5.07
N LYS A 559 -9.55 -30.94 6.16
CA LYS A 559 -10.46 -32.08 6.23
C LYS A 559 -11.58 -31.99 5.21
N LEU A 560 -12.23 -30.83 5.09
CA LEU A 560 -13.29 -30.59 4.11
C LEU A 560 -12.76 -30.68 2.67
N ALA A 561 -11.56 -30.17 2.39
CA ALA A 561 -10.93 -30.31 1.07
C ALA A 561 -10.75 -31.80 0.70
N LYS A 562 -10.23 -32.62 1.63
CA LYS A 562 -10.09 -34.07 1.45
C LYS A 562 -11.44 -34.81 1.30
N GLU A 563 -12.53 -34.26 1.83
CA GLU A 563 -13.88 -34.80 1.62
C GLU A 563 -14.42 -34.41 0.26
N ILE A 564 -14.24 -33.15 -0.16
CA ILE A 564 -14.62 -32.68 -1.49
C ILE A 564 -13.88 -33.47 -2.58
N ASP A 565 -12.56 -33.64 -2.46
CA ASP A 565 -11.77 -34.45 -3.39
C ASP A 565 -12.29 -35.89 -3.50
N ARG A 566 -12.75 -36.46 -2.37
CA ARG A 566 -13.37 -37.79 -2.34
C ARG A 566 -14.72 -37.82 -3.03
N TYR A 567 -15.56 -36.80 -2.82
CA TYR A 567 -16.87 -36.70 -3.48
C TYR A 567 -16.76 -36.43 -4.98
N GLU A 568 -15.82 -35.57 -5.40
CA GLU A 568 -15.53 -35.30 -6.80
C GLU A 568 -15.03 -36.56 -7.50
N TRP A 569 -14.09 -37.28 -6.89
CA TRP A 569 -13.64 -38.58 -7.39
C TRP A 569 -14.79 -39.59 -7.50
N PHE A 570 -15.68 -39.64 -6.50
CA PHE A 570 -16.84 -40.52 -6.51
C PHE A 570 -17.81 -40.17 -7.64
N GLN A 571 -18.14 -38.89 -7.84
CA GLN A 571 -19.01 -38.45 -8.93
C GLN A 571 -18.41 -38.68 -10.32
N GLU A 572 -17.11 -38.44 -10.50
CA GLU A 572 -16.42 -38.65 -11.77
C GLU A 572 -16.34 -40.13 -12.16
N THR A 573 -16.35 -41.02 -11.16
CA THR A 573 -16.34 -42.47 -11.36
C THR A 573 -17.75 -43.03 -11.63
N VAL A 574 -18.78 -42.51 -10.95
CA VAL A 574 -20.19 -42.92 -11.15
C VAL A 574 -20.76 -42.45 -12.50
N ASN A 575 -20.33 -41.30 -13.01
CA ASN A 575 -20.83 -40.75 -14.29
C ASN A 575 -20.28 -41.46 -15.55
N LYS A 576 -19.40 -42.45 -15.42
CA LYS A 576 -18.93 -43.28 -16.55
C LYS A 576 -19.78 -44.57 -16.57
N SER A 577 -20.57 -44.80 -17.62
CA SER A 577 -21.51 -45.93 -17.71
C SER A 577 -20.87 -47.32 -17.79
N GLU A 578 -19.54 -47.41 -17.88
CA GLU A 578 -18.75 -48.65 -17.79
C GLU A 578 -18.08 -48.80 -16.39
N GLY A 579 -18.32 -47.86 -15.47
CA GLY A 579 -17.64 -47.75 -14.19
C GLY A 579 -18.17 -48.65 -13.07
N GLU A 580 -19.36 -49.24 -13.18
CA GLU A 580 -19.95 -50.06 -12.10
C GLU A 580 -19.16 -51.36 -11.86
N GLU A 581 -18.73 -52.07 -12.91
CA GLU A 581 -17.92 -53.30 -12.75
C GLU A 581 -16.51 -53.00 -12.24
N ASP A 582 -15.91 -51.90 -12.70
CA ASP A 582 -14.59 -51.46 -12.22
C ASP A 582 -14.66 -50.94 -10.77
N LEU A 583 -15.75 -50.27 -10.38
CA LEU A 583 -16.03 -49.87 -9.00
C LEU A 583 -16.22 -51.08 -8.08
N ILE A 584 -16.95 -52.10 -8.52
CA ILE A 584 -17.11 -53.34 -7.74
C ILE A 584 -15.75 -54.02 -7.55
N ARG A 585 -14.93 -54.14 -8.60
CA ARG A 585 -13.57 -54.71 -8.49
C ARG A 585 -12.65 -53.90 -7.58
N ILE A 586 -12.71 -52.57 -7.64
CA ILE A 586 -11.88 -51.71 -6.78
C ILE A 586 -12.37 -51.75 -5.33
N MET A 587 -13.69 -51.77 -5.10
CA MET A 587 -14.27 -51.92 -3.76
C MET A 587 -13.99 -53.29 -3.15
N GLU A 588 -14.04 -54.36 -3.94
CA GLU A 588 -13.64 -55.71 -3.52
C GLU A 588 -12.16 -55.78 -3.18
N ARG A 589 -11.30 -55.10 -3.96
CA ARG A 589 -9.87 -55.00 -3.69
C ARG A 589 -9.59 -54.20 -2.41
N GLN A 590 -10.24 -53.06 -2.21
CA GLN A 590 -10.10 -52.25 -1.00
C GLN A 590 -10.63 -52.99 0.24
N LYS A 591 -11.73 -53.74 0.09
CA LYS A 591 -12.25 -54.62 1.15
C LYS A 591 -11.23 -55.72 1.50
N ALA A 592 -10.59 -56.33 0.51
CA ALA A 592 -9.55 -57.33 0.73
C ALA A 592 -8.30 -56.74 1.40
N GLU A 593 -7.85 -55.56 0.99
CA GLU A 593 -6.72 -54.84 1.61
C GLU A 593 -7.05 -54.42 3.05
N ALA A 594 -8.28 -53.96 3.33
CA ALA A 594 -8.72 -53.64 4.68
C ALA A 594 -8.79 -54.88 5.58
N LEU A 595 -9.29 -56.01 5.08
CA LEU A 595 -9.31 -57.29 5.80
C LEU A 595 -7.89 -57.78 6.11
N SER A 596 -6.97 -57.66 5.15
CA SER A 596 -5.53 -57.94 5.34
C SER A 596 -4.91 -57.06 6.44
N HIS A 597 -5.25 -55.77 6.48
CA HIS A 597 -4.77 -54.87 7.52
C HIS A 597 -5.33 -55.22 8.90
N VAL A 598 -6.61 -55.59 8.98
CA VAL A 598 -7.22 -56.07 10.22
C VAL A 598 -6.56 -57.35 10.70
N GLU A 599 -6.34 -58.34 9.83
CA GLU A 599 -5.60 -59.56 10.19
C GLU A 599 -4.17 -59.26 10.65
N ARG A 600 -3.50 -58.27 10.06
CA ARG A 600 -2.15 -57.87 10.48
C ARG A 600 -2.16 -57.25 11.86
N ILE A 601 -3.12 -56.37 12.14
CA ILE A 601 -3.30 -55.75 13.46
C ILE A 601 -3.68 -56.81 14.50
N ASP A 602 -4.53 -57.79 14.15
CA ASP A 602 -4.95 -58.85 15.06
C ASP A 602 -3.78 -59.80 15.37
N ASN A 603 -2.94 -60.12 14.37
CA ASN A 603 -1.68 -60.84 14.57
C ASN A 603 -0.65 -60.04 15.40
N GLU A 604 -0.56 -58.73 15.21
CA GLU A 604 0.29 -57.85 16.03
C GLU A 604 -0.23 -57.76 17.48
N LEU A 605 -1.55 -57.70 17.69
CA LEU A 605 -2.20 -57.74 19.01
C LEU A 605 -1.99 -59.09 19.71
N GLN A 606 -2.11 -60.21 18.99
CA GLN A 606 -1.79 -61.53 19.54
C GLN A 606 -0.31 -61.66 19.91
N ARG A 607 0.59 -61.09 19.11
CA ARG A 607 2.03 -61.00 19.47
C ARG A 607 2.23 -60.15 20.72
N PHE A 608 1.59 -58.98 20.82
CA PHE A 608 1.66 -58.13 22.01
C PHE A 608 1.12 -58.82 23.27
N ASN A 609 0.03 -59.58 23.16
CA ASN A 609 -0.50 -60.37 24.27
C ASN A 609 0.44 -61.51 24.70
N ASN A 610 1.19 -62.11 23.76
CA ASN A 610 2.17 -63.15 24.07
C ASN A 610 3.52 -62.61 24.60
N LEU A 611 3.81 -61.32 24.41
CA LEU A 611 5.00 -60.63 24.92
C LEU A 611 4.80 -60.02 26.32
N SER A 612 3.60 -60.15 26.90
CA SER A 612 3.27 -59.63 28.22
C SER A 612 2.90 -60.78 29.15
N ASP A 613 3.87 -61.64 29.50
CA ASP A 613 3.71 -62.47 30.69
C ASP A 613 3.72 -61.51 31.91
N PRO A 614 2.60 -61.35 32.64
CA PRO A 614 2.48 -60.38 33.74
C PRO A 614 3.59 -60.56 34.79
N SER A 615 4.16 -61.77 34.85
CA SER A 615 5.25 -62.18 35.70
C SER A 615 6.54 -61.38 35.45
N GLU A 616 6.93 -61.17 34.18
CA GLU A 616 8.16 -60.44 33.82
C GLU A 616 8.04 -58.93 34.04
N GLN A 617 6.84 -58.38 33.81
CA GLN A 617 6.55 -56.96 34.04
C GLN A 617 6.59 -56.61 35.53
N ILE A 618 6.09 -57.50 36.40
CA ILE A 618 6.19 -57.36 37.86
C ILE A 618 7.64 -57.42 38.33
N VAL A 619 8.49 -58.26 37.73
CA VAL A 619 9.93 -58.33 38.05
C VAL A 619 10.66 -57.05 37.62
N MET A 620 10.34 -56.49 36.45
CA MET A 620 10.87 -55.19 36.01
C MET A 620 10.41 -54.04 36.91
N TRP A 621 9.17 -54.05 37.39
CA TRP A 621 8.68 -52.99 38.29
C TRP A 621 9.29 -53.10 39.68
N LYS A 622 9.50 -54.32 40.19
CA LYS A 622 10.22 -54.55 41.46
C LYS A 622 11.67 -54.08 41.38
N SER A 623 12.39 -54.39 40.31
CA SER A 623 13.77 -53.94 40.12
C SER A 623 13.88 -52.42 39.95
N LEU A 624 12.89 -51.75 39.34
CA LEU A 624 12.81 -50.28 39.28
C LEU A 624 12.59 -49.65 40.66
N ILE A 625 11.77 -50.27 41.51
CA ILE A 625 11.53 -49.82 42.88
C ILE A 625 12.81 -49.99 43.73
N GLU A 626 13.52 -51.10 43.60
CA GLU A 626 14.81 -51.34 44.28
C GLU A 626 15.89 -50.33 43.84
N LEU A 627 15.94 -49.97 42.56
CA LEU A 627 16.85 -48.94 42.07
C LEU A 627 16.53 -47.57 42.65
N TYR A 628 15.25 -47.25 42.82
CA TYR A 628 14.82 -45.97 43.39
C TYR A 628 15.07 -45.89 44.90
N SER A 629 14.87 -46.99 45.64
CA SER A 629 15.18 -47.04 47.07
C SER A 629 16.68 -46.93 47.33
N LEU A 630 17.52 -47.64 46.57
CA LEU A 630 18.98 -47.49 46.64
C LEU A 630 19.42 -46.05 46.34
N LYS A 631 18.78 -45.38 45.39
CA LYS A 631 19.09 -43.99 45.05
C LYS A 631 18.68 -43.03 46.17
N LEU A 632 17.57 -43.29 46.86
CA LEU A 632 17.14 -42.53 48.05
C LEU A 632 18.09 -42.76 49.24
N ASP A 633 18.56 -43.98 49.46
CA ASP A 633 19.51 -44.29 50.52
C ASP A 633 20.87 -43.64 50.30
N ILE A 634 21.35 -43.58 49.06
CA ILE A 634 22.58 -42.84 48.70
C ILE A 634 22.41 -41.33 48.94
N ILE A 635 21.22 -40.77 48.67
CA ILE A 635 20.92 -39.36 48.93
C ILE A 635 20.86 -39.09 50.44
N ASN A 636 20.32 -40.01 51.23
CA ASN A 636 20.26 -39.90 52.69
C ASN A 636 21.65 -40.07 53.34
N GLN A 637 22.49 -40.95 52.81
CA GLN A 637 23.89 -41.08 53.24
C GLN A 637 24.72 -39.82 52.91
N LYS A 638 24.48 -39.18 51.76
CA LYS A 638 25.10 -37.88 51.42
C LYS A 638 24.65 -36.73 52.33
N LYS A 639 23.46 -36.78 52.91
CA LYS A 639 23.00 -35.78 53.89
C LYS A 639 23.56 -36.01 55.30
N GLY A 640 24.10 -37.20 55.58
CA GLY A 640 24.68 -37.55 56.88
C GLY A 640 26.19 -37.31 57.02
N SER A 641 26.90 -36.91 55.96
CA SER A 641 28.38 -36.79 55.97
C SER A 641 28.93 -35.38 56.14
N ASP A 642 28.10 -34.34 56.28
CA ASP A 642 28.59 -32.98 56.57
C ASP A 642 28.64 -32.76 58.09
N HIS A 643 29.72 -33.26 58.70
CA HIS A 643 30.17 -32.79 60.02
C HIS A 643 30.70 -31.35 59.90
N PRO A 644 30.52 -30.52 60.95
CA PRO A 644 30.94 -29.13 60.93
C PRO A 644 32.45 -29.04 61.18
N ILE A 645 33.18 -28.33 60.32
CA ILE A 645 34.52 -27.85 60.64
C ILE A 645 34.39 -26.37 60.97
N GLY A 646 34.37 -26.11 62.27
CA GLY A 646 34.82 -24.85 62.84
C GLY A 646 36.35 -24.83 62.94
N ASP A 647 36.84 -23.60 63.03
CA ASP A 647 38.22 -23.06 63.05
C ASP A 647 38.98 -23.01 61.71
#